data_AF-A0A2E9R1Y7-F1
#
_entry.id   AF-A0A2E9R1Y7-F1
#
_cell.length_a   1.000
_cell.length_b   1.000
_cell.length_c   1.000
_cell.angle_alpha   90.00
_cell.angle_beta   90.00
_cell.angle_gamma   90.00
#
_symmetry.space_group_name_H-M   'P 1'
#
loop_
_entity.id
_entity.type
_entity.pdbx_description
1 polymer ?
#
loop_
_entity_poly.entity_id
_entity_poly.type
_entity_poly.pdbx_seq_one_letter_code
_entity_poly.pdbx_strand_id
1 'polypeptide(L)'
;MASDREVIMHRLVGVFIFILGIFWSCSVFAQTQPAHCRAPNLLLVVDTSGSMTQAGKIDALKAAIEQAVNLFKTKLRFGLIHFSNGKANYVVPVGPTDVKNATEAAAHAQKIITTAKNLQAIGDTPMTAAMRLALDKYKTDIIPNDPIHKDPNAKIPRPCYILLMTDGEPTDGDPKAEIAKLRKVTVDSRSYDIKTFVVGMGTDQDIRPFTLHEYAKAGGTKSFYQALTKEDLADVFKTISQSVSTNAEVCNGIDDDCDGVTDEDLKRECSSQCGKGVEICNNGKWTACNAPTPQTEVCDGYDNDCNGQIDEGLIRDCTTACGAGKQSCIHGDWSLCNAPQPEPEICDGKDNDCDGQIDDAVQACPSGKCIEESGTFKCDVDCKSGECPSGFICDNATQKCKELPCRNDPCRAGEVCVNRPNFQHDCIDPCQGVQCPAGQTCGKSGTCINCYDPATPCAPGMICLEGRCTLDSCYKVKCGPGQGCRDGKCFDTCAEKSCPNGQVCQTLDPKKPRAACIPDPCYGVTCANGQACVDGNCVSNKCQAAANCASGQVCDPTTGLCQDNPCQRTHCPTGTACVKGECVKGNGSNNPTSGAQCSTDPDCASAGKTPDGRGYVCNNGFCVPPGSVGGGTACACLVAPGGMAPSNPIFFFGVLFFFVFIRRRLQGRVG
;
A
#
# COMPACT_ATOMS: atom_id res chain seq x y z
N MET A 1 55.45 15.50 -59.27
CA MET A 1 54.83 16.40 -58.26
C MET A 1 53.43 16.72 -58.73
N ALA A 2 52.47 16.66 -57.78
CA ALA A 2 51.04 17.01 -57.86
C ALA A 2 50.21 16.18 -58.86
N SER A 3 49.28 15.28 -58.51
CA SER A 3 48.24 15.14 -57.47
C SER A 3 46.84 15.25 -58.10
N ASP A 4 46.03 14.27 -57.71
CA ASP A 4 44.57 14.22 -57.62
C ASP A 4 43.67 13.72 -58.77
N ARG A 5 43.13 12.52 -58.47
CA ARG A 5 41.73 12.05 -58.48
C ARG A 5 41.03 11.90 -59.83
N GLU A 6 40.92 10.66 -60.30
CA GLU A 6 39.87 9.64 -60.04
C GLU A 6 38.63 9.79 -60.94
N VAL A 7 38.57 8.84 -61.87
CA VAL A 7 37.53 8.56 -62.87
C VAL A 7 37.45 7.01 -62.81
N ILE A 8 36.31 6.31 -62.83
CA ILE A 8 35.54 6.00 -64.04
C ILE A 8 34.27 5.23 -63.66
N MET A 9 33.17 5.74 -64.19
CA MET A 9 31.89 5.08 -64.45
C MET A 9 31.94 4.29 -65.78
N HIS A 10 31.29 3.12 -65.82
CA HIS A 10 30.56 2.48 -66.94
C HIS A 10 31.00 2.65 -68.41
N ARG A 11 31.11 1.53 -69.16
CA ARG A 11 30.75 1.38 -70.60
C ARG A 11 30.31 -0.06 -70.92
N LEU A 12 29.04 -0.29 -71.29
CA LEU A 12 28.47 -0.47 -72.66
C LEU A 12 28.60 -1.92 -73.20
N VAL A 13 27.54 -2.75 -73.19
CA VAL A 13 26.40 -2.90 -74.16
C VAL A 13 26.68 -3.89 -75.31
N GLY A 14 25.87 -4.96 -75.38
CA GLY A 14 25.54 -5.83 -76.53
C GLY A 14 24.24 -6.59 -76.18
N VAL A 15 23.05 -6.32 -76.75
CA VAL A 15 22.48 -6.74 -78.06
C VAL A 15 22.44 -8.28 -78.18
N PHE A 16 21.35 -9.03 -78.41
CA PHE A 16 19.88 -8.86 -78.48
C PHE A 16 19.29 -10.31 -78.59
N ILE A 17 18.11 -10.56 -78.01
CA ILE A 17 17.11 -11.63 -78.32
C ILE A 17 17.48 -13.11 -78.05
N PHE A 18 16.82 -13.72 -77.07
CA PHE A 18 16.05 -14.97 -77.29
C PHE A 18 14.92 -15.10 -76.26
N ILE A 19 13.72 -15.33 -76.79
CA ILE A 19 12.44 -15.52 -76.12
C ILE A 19 12.47 -16.83 -75.32
N LEU A 20 12.19 -16.78 -74.01
CA LEU A 20 11.58 -17.89 -73.24
C LEU A 20 11.07 -17.34 -71.90
N GLY A 21 9.82 -17.70 -71.58
CA GLY A 21 8.94 -16.93 -70.72
C GLY A 21 9.29 -16.92 -69.25
N ILE A 22 9.34 -15.71 -68.69
CA ILE A 22 9.07 -15.43 -67.27
C ILE A 22 8.33 -14.08 -67.22
N PHE A 23 7.08 -14.06 -67.72
CA PHE A 23 6.08 -13.21 -67.08
C PHE A 23 5.67 -13.96 -65.81
N TRP A 24 6.52 -13.87 -64.79
CA TRP A 24 6.05 -14.12 -63.43
C TRP A 24 5.02 -13.03 -63.19
N SER A 25 3.77 -13.48 -63.22
CA SER A 25 2.65 -12.80 -62.61
C SER A 25 3.11 -12.49 -61.20
N CYS A 26 3.60 -11.28 -60.97
CA CYS A 26 3.57 -10.71 -59.64
C CYS A 26 2.09 -10.43 -59.39
N SER A 27 1.34 -11.51 -59.15
CA SER A 27 0.15 -11.46 -58.36
C SER A 27 0.61 -10.82 -57.07
N VAL A 28 0.40 -9.51 -57.00
CA VAL A 28 0.28 -8.80 -55.74
C VAL A 28 -0.84 -9.57 -55.04
N PHE A 29 -0.45 -10.59 -54.26
CA PHE A 29 -1.23 -10.99 -53.12
C PHE A 29 -1.25 -9.74 -52.27
N ALA A 30 -2.26 -8.90 -52.51
CA ALA A 30 -2.78 -8.02 -51.49
C ALA A 30 -3.06 -8.97 -50.34
N GLN A 31 -2.13 -8.98 -49.38
CA GLN A 31 -2.22 -9.79 -48.20
C GLN A 31 -3.54 -9.34 -47.56
N THR A 32 -4.57 -10.18 -47.70
CA THR A 32 -5.86 -9.97 -47.06
C THR A 32 -5.57 -10.02 -45.57
N GLN A 33 -5.40 -8.83 -44.99
CA GLN A 33 -5.14 -8.64 -43.58
C GLN A 33 -6.25 -9.34 -42.77
N PRO A 34 -5.90 -9.99 -41.64
CA PRO A 34 -6.84 -10.79 -40.88
C PRO A 34 -8.03 -9.93 -40.42
N ALA A 35 -9.21 -10.55 -40.46
CA ALA A 35 -10.52 -9.92 -40.38
C ALA A 35 -10.90 -9.30 -39.02
N HIS A 36 -9.96 -9.11 -38.10
CA HIS A 36 -10.28 -9.03 -36.67
C HIS A 36 -10.52 -7.61 -36.12
N CYS A 37 -9.91 -6.57 -36.68
CA CYS A 37 -10.09 -5.19 -36.18
C CYS A 37 -10.61 -4.20 -37.21
N ARG A 38 -11.91 -3.89 -37.10
CA ARG A 38 -12.65 -3.05 -38.04
C ARG A 38 -13.32 -1.91 -37.29
N ALA A 39 -12.90 -0.69 -37.60
CA ALA A 39 -13.44 0.53 -37.00
C ALA A 39 -14.98 0.57 -37.06
N PRO A 40 -15.68 0.75 -35.93
CA PRO A 40 -17.13 0.70 -35.92
C PRO A 40 -17.77 1.94 -36.56
N ASN A 41 -19.02 1.79 -36.99
CA ASN A 41 -19.83 2.88 -37.51
C ASN A 41 -20.46 3.64 -36.33
N LEU A 42 -20.16 4.94 -36.20
CA LEU A 42 -20.75 5.81 -35.19
C LEU A 42 -21.53 6.95 -35.85
N LEU A 43 -22.85 6.94 -35.67
CA LEU A 43 -23.73 8.02 -36.13
C LEU A 43 -23.98 9.00 -34.99
N LEU A 44 -23.47 10.22 -35.14
CA LEU A 44 -23.75 11.33 -34.23
C LEU A 44 -25.15 11.85 -34.53
N VAL A 45 -26.06 11.81 -33.55
CA VAL A 45 -27.42 12.33 -33.66
C VAL A 45 -27.55 13.49 -32.68
N VAL A 46 -27.47 14.71 -33.19
CA VAL A 46 -27.25 15.90 -32.36
C VAL A 46 -28.45 16.83 -32.34
N ASP A 47 -28.84 17.23 -31.14
CA ASP A 47 -29.91 18.17 -30.90
C ASP A 47 -29.45 19.60 -31.22
N THR A 48 -30.23 20.26 -32.08
CA THR A 48 -30.03 21.65 -32.47
C THR A 48 -31.33 22.43 -32.32
N SER A 49 -32.20 22.02 -31.39
CA SER A 49 -33.44 22.72 -31.06
C SER A 49 -33.19 24.04 -30.33
N GLY A 50 -34.24 24.84 -30.14
CA GLY A 50 -34.16 26.13 -29.47
C GLY A 50 -33.68 26.04 -28.02
N SER A 51 -33.92 24.94 -27.30
CA SER A 51 -33.45 24.76 -25.92
C SER A 51 -31.92 24.67 -25.82
N MET A 52 -31.25 24.28 -26.91
CA MET A 52 -29.79 24.25 -27.02
C MET A 52 -29.13 25.63 -27.13
N THR A 53 -29.91 26.71 -27.31
CA THR A 53 -29.40 28.10 -27.30
C THR A 53 -29.00 28.58 -25.90
N GLN A 54 -29.46 27.91 -24.85
CA GLN A 54 -29.27 28.32 -23.47
C GLN A 54 -27.93 27.80 -22.93
N ALA A 55 -27.35 28.54 -21.98
CA ALA A 55 -26.18 28.12 -21.20
C ALA A 55 -24.94 27.67 -22.02
N GLY A 56 -24.80 28.11 -23.27
CA GLY A 56 -23.68 27.72 -24.14
C GLY A 56 -23.68 26.26 -24.58
N LYS A 57 -24.80 25.52 -24.41
CA LYS A 57 -24.91 24.09 -24.75
C LYS A 57 -24.53 23.79 -26.19
N ILE A 58 -24.98 24.62 -27.14
CA ILE A 58 -24.68 24.46 -28.57
C ILE A 58 -23.18 24.65 -28.88
N ASP A 59 -22.48 25.53 -28.18
CA ASP A 59 -21.04 25.75 -28.37
C ASP A 59 -20.23 24.62 -27.73
N ALA A 60 -20.66 24.14 -26.56
CA ALA A 60 -20.09 22.97 -25.91
C ALA A 60 -20.23 21.71 -26.80
N LEU A 61 -21.40 21.51 -27.40
CA LEU A 61 -21.66 20.45 -28.38
C LEU A 61 -20.66 20.50 -29.54
N LYS A 62 -20.51 21.68 -30.16
CA LYS A 62 -19.61 21.88 -31.31
C LYS A 62 -18.16 21.60 -30.94
N ALA A 63 -17.69 22.13 -29.81
CA ALA A 63 -16.33 21.93 -29.34
C ALA A 63 -16.03 20.45 -29.04
N ALA A 64 -16.99 19.75 -28.45
CA ALA A 64 -16.80 18.35 -28.12
C ALA A 64 -16.81 17.43 -29.35
N ILE A 65 -17.67 17.71 -30.34
CA ILE A 65 -17.61 17.03 -31.64
C ILE A 65 -16.25 17.26 -32.30
N GLU A 66 -15.73 18.49 -32.27
CA GLU A 66 -14.42 18.82 -32.84
C GLU A 66 -13.28 18.04 -32.19
N GLN A 67 -13.23 17.97 -30.87
CA GLN A 67 -12.20 17.23 -30.16
C GLN A 67 -12.31 15.72 -30.40
N ALA A 68 -13.51 15.16 -30.24
CA ALA A 68 -13.73 13.73 -30.35
C ALA A 68 -13.46 13.21 -31.76
N VAL A 69 -13.98 13.89 -32.79
CA VAL A 69 -13.77 13.50 -34.18
C VAL A 69 -12.28 13.58 -34.52
N ASN A 70 -11.56 14.59 -34.06
CA ASN A 70 -10.11 14.69 -34.29
C ASN A 70 -9.32 13.56 -33.61
N LEU A 71 -9.68 13.21 -32.37
CA LEU A 71 -8.98 12.20 -31.58
C LEU A 71 -9.23 10.78 -32.11
N PHE A 72 -10.45 10.50 -32.58
CA PHE A 72 -10.89 9.16 -32.96
C PHE A 72 -11.08 8.95 -34.47
N LYS A 73 -10.69 9.90 -35.33
CA LYS A 73 -10.83 9.80 -36.81
C LYS A 73 -10.22 8.54 -37.44
N THR A 74 -9.18 7.97 -36.84
CA THR A 74 -8.55 6.72 -37.30
C THR A 74 -9.12 5.47 -36.63
N LYS A 75 -9.98 5.63 -35.62
CA LYS A 75 -10.57 4.54 -34.84
C LYS A 75 -12.06 4.32 -35.12
N LEU A 76 -12.78 5.36 -35.56
CA LEU A 76 -14.23 5.35 -35.77
C LEU A 76 -14.61 5.87 -37.16
N ARG A 77 -15.65 5.27 -37.75
CA ARG A 77 -16.31 5.79 -38.96
C ARG A 77 -17.47 6.67 -38.56
N PHE A 78 -17.36 7.97 -38.77
CA PHE A 78 -18.34 8.93 -38.27
C PHE A 78 -19.38 9.31 -39.34
N GLY A 79 -20.63 9.48 -38.92
CA GLY A 79 -21.68 10.18 -39.65
C GLY A 79 -22.37 11.22 -38.76
N LEU A 80 -23.16 12.12 -39.35
CA LEU A 80 -23.84 13.20 -38.63
C LEU A 80 -25.29 13.37 -39.09
N ILE A 81 -26.20 13.27 -38.12
CA ILE A 81 -27.58 13.73 -38.18
C ILE A 81 -27.71 14.90 -37.19
N HIS A 82 -28.39 15.97 -37.59
CA HIS A 82 -28.88 16.97 -36.65
C HIS A 82 -30.39 17.11 -36.78
N PHE A 83 -31.05 17.56 -35.71
CA PHE A 83 -32.50 17.73 -35.70
C PHE A 83 -32.91 19.00 -34.99
N SER A 84 -33.89 19.68 -35.59
CA SER A 84 -34.43 20.97 -35.15
C SER A 84 -35.61 21.39 -36.02
N ASN A 85 -36.41 22.34 -35.57
CA ASN A 85 -37.45 22.99 -36.38
C ASN A 85 -38.38 21.98 -37.11
N GLY A 86 -38.82 20.95 -36.39
CA GLY A 86 -39.74 19.93 -36.87
C GLY A 86 -39.17 18.90 -37.86
N LYS A 87 -37.86 18.90 -38.14
CA LYS A 87 -37.21 17.92 -39.04
C LYS A 87 -35.87 17.40 -38.49
N ALA A 88 -35.44 16.27 -39.02
CA ALA A 88 -34.09 15.72 -38.84
C ALA A 88 -33.41 15.61 -40.20
N ASN A 89 -32.12 15.92 -40.27
CA ASN A 89 -31.35 15.91 -41.51
C ASN A 89 -30.07 15.08 -41.35
N TYR A 90 -29.84 14.17 -42.29
CA TYR A 90 -28.59 13.43 -42.43
C TYR A 90 -27.62 14.24 -43.27
N VAL A 91 -26.70 14.94 -42.60
CA VAL A 91 -25.86 15.99 -43.21
C VAL A 91 -24.46 15.51 -43.58
N VAL A 92 -23.95 14.49 -42.90
CA VAL A 92 -22.68 13.85 -43.28
C VAL A 92 -22.82 12.33 -43.24
N PRO A 93 -22.60 11.64 -44.37
CA PRO A 93 -22.64 10.19 -44.40
C PRO A 93 -21.57 9.50 -43.56
N VAL A 94 -21.83 8.27 -43.11
CA VAL A 94 -20.83 7.48 -42.37
C VAL A 94 -19.63 7.14 -43.26
N GLY A 95 -18.42 7.50 -42.83
CA GLY A 95 -17.19 7.28 -43.59
C GLY A 95 -15.92 7.62 -42.81
N PRO A 96 -14.74 7.59 -43.48
CA PRO A 96 -14.50 6.98 -44.79
C PRO A 96 -14.64 5.46 -44.74
N THR A 97 -14.47 4.76 -45.87
CA THR A 97 -14.53 3.29 -45.91
C THR A 97 -13.38 2.65 -45.12
N ASP A 98 -12.17 3.20 -45.28
CA ASP A 98 -10.97 2.81 -44.55
C ASP A 98 -10.44 3.99 -43.72
N VAL A 99 -10.58 3.87 -42.40
CA VAL A 99 -10.09 4.90 -41.45
C VAL A 99 -8.57 4.84 -41.25
N LYS A 100 -7.90 3.78 -41.71
CA LYS A 100 -6.43 3.68 -41.65
C LYS A 100 -5.75 4.57 -42.67
N ASN A 101 -6.46 4.96 -43.74
CA ASN A 101 -6.00 6.02 -44.63
C ASN A 101 -6.12 7.37 -43.91
N ALA A 102 -5.02 7.81 -43.29
CA ALA A 102 -4.97 9.03 -42.49
C ALA A 102 -5.44 10.28 -43.26
N THR A 103 -5.22 10.34 -44.58
CA THR A 103 -5.64 11.47 -45.42
C THR A 103 -7.15 11.49 -45.61
N GLU A 104 -7.76 10.34 -45.94
CA GLU A 104 -9.23 10.22 -46.08
C GLU A 104 -9.93 10.43 -44.74
N ALA A 105 -9.39 9.85 -43.66
CA ALA A 105 -9.89 10.01 -42.31
C ALA A 105 -9.84 11.48 -41.87
N ALA A 106 -8.75 12.19 -42.13
CA ALA A 106 -8.62 13.61 -41.82
C ALA A 106 -9.59 14.48 -42.65
N ALA A 107 -9.74 14.20 -43.95
CA ALA A 107 -10.66 14.94 -44.81
C ALA A 107 -12.13 14.76 -44.37
N HIS A 108 -12.53 13.52 -44.04
CA HIS A 108 -13.87 13.22 -43.55
C HIS A 108 -14.14 13.83 -42.18
N ALA A 109 -13.18 13.74 -41.26
CA ALA A 109 -13.23 14.41 -39.97
C ALA A 109 -13.46 15.92 -40.13
N GLN A 110 -12.70 16.58 -41.01
CA GLN A 110 -12.87 18.01 -41.27
C GLN A 110 -14.25 18.36 -41.82
N LYS A 111 -14.85 17.49 -42.64
CA LYS A 111 -16.21 17.67 -43.16
C LYS A 111 -17.25 17.66 -42.03
N ILE A 112 -17.13 16.74 -41.07
CA ILE A 112 -18.01 16.69 -39.89
C ILE A 112 -17.85 17.93 -39.04
N ILE A 113 -16.60 18.30 -38.72
CA ILE A 113 -16.29 19.46 -37.87
C ILE A 113 -16.84 20.75 -38.49
N THR A 114 -16.61 20.96 -39.79
CA THR A 114 -17.08 22.16 -40.49
C THR A 114 -18.61 22.21 -40.55
N THR A 115 -19.26 21.07 -40.77
CA THR A 115 -20.73 20.97 -40.75
C THR A 115 -21.28 21.27 -39.36
N ALA A 116 -20.70 20.69 -38.32
CA ALA A 116 -21.11 20.90 -36.93
C ALA A 116 -20.98 22.38 -36.50
N LYS A 117 -19.88 23.06 -36.87
CA LYS A 117 -19.66 24.48 -36.57
C LYS A 117 -20.77 25.38 -37.12
N ASN A 118 -21.31 25.04 -38.28
CA ASN A 118 -22.36 25.80 -38.97
C ASN A 118 -23.78 25.50 -38.47
N LEU A 119 -23.96 24.54 -37.56
CA LEU A 119 -25.28 24.24 -37.00
C LEU A 119 -25.80 25.41 -36.15
N GLN A 120 -27.09 25.68 -36.29
CA GLN A 120 -27.80 26.72 -35.54
C GLN A 120 -28.90 26.10 -34.69
N ALA A 121 -28.98 26.51 -33.44
CA ALA A 121 -29.98 26.05 -32.50
C ALA A 121 -31.30 26.82 -32.70
N ILE A 122 -32.38 26.15 -33.14
CA ILE A 122 -33.66 26.79 -33.46
C ILE A 122 -34.85 25.82 -33.41
N GLY A 123 -36.02 26.33 -33.03
CA GLY A 123 -37.30 25.64 -33.18
C GLY A 123 -37.46 24.42 -32.27
N ASP A 124 -38.43 23.56 -32.59
CA ASP A 124 -38.81 22.42 -31.77
C ASP A 124 -37.77 21.28 -31.81
N THR A 125 -37.96 20.27 -30.95
CA THR A 125 -37.06 19.13 -30.71
C THR A 125 -37.63 17.82 -31.29
N PRO A 126 -37.52 17.56 -32.62
CA PRO A 126 -38.10 16.39 -33.29
C PRO A 126 -37.21 15.14 -33.13
N MET A 127 -37.05 14.67 -31.90
CA MET A 127 -36.15 13.57 -31.56
C MET A 127 -36.65 12.22 -32.07
N THR A 128 -37.97 11.99 -32.03
CA THR A 128 -38.57 10.75 -32.55
C THR A 128 -38.34 10.63 -34.06
N ALA A 129 -38.48 11.74 -34.79
CA ALA A 129 -38.14 11.81 -36.21
C ALA A 129 -36.65 11.57 -36.47
N ALA A 130 -35.76 12.09 -35.62
CA ALA A 130 -34.32 11.87 -35.73
C ALA A 130 -33.92 10.40 -35.57
N MET A 131 -34.48 9.71 -34.57
CA MET A 131 -34.21 8.29 -34.35
C MET A 131 -34.81 7.41 -35.45
N ARG A 132 -35.97 7.78 -36.01
CA ARG A 132 -36.53 7.12 -37.19
C ARG A 132 -35.65 7.31 -38.42
N LEU A 133 -35.11 8.51 -38.63
CA LEU A 133 -34.17 8.78 -39.72
C LEU A 133 -32.86 7.99 -39.56
N ALA A 134 -32.34 7.89 -38.34
CA ALA A 134 -31.15 7.08 -38.06
C ALA A 134 -31.39 5.60 -38.44
N LEU A 135 -32.52 5.01 -38.02
CA LEU A 135 -32.91 3.65 -38.39
C LEU A 135 -33.04 3.48 -39.91
N ASP A 136 -33.68 4.43 -40.60
CA ASP A 136 -33.79 4.43 -42.06
C ASP A 136 -32.40 4.43 -42.73
N LYS A 137 -31.49 5.32 -42.30
CA LYS A 137 -30.15 5.41 -42.90
C LYS A 137 -29.28 4.21 -42.60
N TYR A 138 -29.41 3.57 -41.43
CA TYR A 138 -28.76 2.28 -41.22
C TYR A 138 -29.24 1.21 -42.20
N LYS A 139 -30.54 1.16 -42.49
CA LYS A 139 -31.13 0.18 -43.40
C LYS A 139 -30.88 0.46 -44.88
N THR A 140 -30.82 1.73 -45.28
CA THR A 140 -30.85 2.13 -46.70
C THR A 140 -29.51 2.62 -47.22
N ASP A 141 -28.60 3.05 -46.35
CA ASP A 141 -27.33 3.66 -46.74
C ASP A 141 -26.13 3.01 -46.02
N ILE A 142 -26.07 3.11 -44.69
CA ILE A 142 -24.85 2.80 -43.92
C ILE A 142 -24.48 1.31 -44.00
N ILE A 143 -25.40 0.39 -43.68
CA ILE A 143 -25.12 -1.05 -43.70
C ILE A 143 -25.03 -1.57 -45.14
N PRO A 144 -25.98 -1.29 -46.06
CA PRO A 144 -25.89 -1.79 -47.42
C PRO A 144 -24.63 -1.35 -48.15
N ASN A 145 -24.08 -0.17 -47.85
CA ASN A 145 -22.86 0.33 -48.47
C ASN A 145 -21.56 -0.08 -47.75
N ASP A 146 -21.64 -0.74 -46.60
CA ASP A 146 -20.46 -1.22 -45.88
C ASP A 146 -19.79 -2.38 -46.63
N PRO A 147 -18.49 -2.31 -46.96
CA PRO A 147 -17.79 -3.43 -47.61
C PRO A 147 -17.89 -4.73 -46.82
N ILE A 148 -17.98 -4.65 -45.48
CA ILE A 148 -18.09 -5.83 -44.61
C ILE A 148 -19.45 -6.50 -44.75
N HIS A 149 -20.50 -5.71 -44.97
CA HIS A 149 -21.82 -6.24 -45.23
C HIS A 149 -21.86 -6.95 -46.60
N LYS A 150 -21.22 -6.34 -47.61
CA LYS A 150 -21.11 -6.89 -48.97
C LYS A 150 -20.20 -8.12 -49.09
N ASP A 151 -19.29 -8.32 -48.13
CA ASP A 151 -18.38 -9.46 -48.12
C ASP A 151 -19.11 -10.74 -47.66
N PRO A 152 -19.30 -11.76 -48.53
CA PRO A 152 -19.96 -13.01 -48.18
C PRO A 152 -19.15 -13.84 -47.17
N ASN A 153 -17.85 -13.62 -47.06
CA ASN A 153 -16.96 -14.36 -46.16
C ASN A 153 -16.84 -13.69 -44.77
N ALA A 154 -17.35 -12.46 -44.61
CA ALA A 154 -17.37 -11.78 -43.33
C ALA A 154 -18.34 -12.47 -42.36
N LYS A 155 -17.78 -13.23 -41.41
CA LYS A 155 -18.55 -13.94 -40.38
C LYS A 155 -19.14 -13.00 -39.32
N ILE A 156 -18.51 -11.86 -39.08
CA ILE A 156 -18.90 -10.89 -38.04
C ILE A 156 -19.26 -9.56 -38.73
N PRO A 157 -20.46 -9.01 -38.48
CA PRO A 157 -20.86 -7.71 -39.01
C PRO A 157 -20.06 -6.58 -38.36
N ARG A 158 -19.88 -5.46 -39.07
CA ARG A 158 -19.27 -4.26 -38.48
C ARG A 158 -20.15 -3.74 -37.33
N PRO A 159 -19.59 -3.46 -36.14
CA PRO A 159 -20.36 -2.87 -35.05
C PRO A 159 -20.88 -1.48 -35.43
N CYS A 160 -22.10 -1.18 -35.00
CA CYS A 160 -22.82 0.04 -35.35
C CYS A 160 -23.38 0.69 -34.08
N TYR A 161 -23.21 2.00 -33.95
CA TYR A 161 -23.55 2.76 -32.74
C TYR A 161 -24.18 4.10 -33.08
N ILE A 162 -25.10 4.53 -32.24
CA ILE A 162 -25.63 5.90 -32.24
C ILE A 162 -25.15 6.61 -30.98
N LEU A 163 -24.75 7.87 -31.14
CA LEU A 163 -24.51 8.78 -30.02
C LEU A 163 -25.53 9.91 -30.10
N LEU A 164 -26.57 9.82 -29.27
CA LEU A 164 -27.63 10.81 -29.15
C LEU A 164 -27.19 11.90 -28.16
N MET A 165 -27.05 13.13 -28.63
CA MET A 165 -26.69 14.29 -27.80
C MET A 165 -27.89 15.24 -27.73
N THR A 166 -28.47 15.44 -26.54
CA THR A 166 -29.70 16.21 -26.33
C THR A 166 -29.82 16.66 -24.87
N ASP A 167 -30.70 17.60 -24.58
CA ASP A 167 -31.12 17.94 -23.21
C ASP A 167 -32.33 17.12 -22.71
N GLY A 168 -32.96 16.34 -23.59
CA GLY A 168 -33.95 15.32 -23.20
C GLY A 168 -35.40 15.78 -23.20
N GLU A 169 -35.73 16.84 -23.95
CA GLU A 169 -37.10 17.37 -24.09
C GLU A 169 -37.66 17.17 -25.52
N PRO A 170 -38.03 15.95 -25.94
CA PRO A 170 -38.64 15.76 -27.24
C PRO A 170 -40.02 16.41 -27.32
N THR A 171 -40.30 17.04 -28.45
CA THR A 171 -41.58 17.74 -28.73
C THR A 171 -42.48 16.95 -29.67
N ASP A 172 -41.98 15.89 -30.29
CA ASP A 172 -42.67 15.07 -31.30
C ASP A 172 -43.09 13.67 -30.78
N GLY A 173 -43.16 13.53 -29.45
CA GLY A 173 -43.51 12.29 -28.76
C GLY A 173 -42.30 11.58 -28.13
N ASP A 174 -42.57 10.44 -27.49
CA ASP A 174 -41.56 9.64 -26.80
C ASP A 174 -40.74 8.79 -27.79
N PRO A 175 -39.42 9.01 -27.93
CA PRO A 175 -38.59 8.33 -28.91
C PRO A 175 -38.23 6.89 -28.49
N LYS A 176 -38.52 6.45 -27.25
CA LYS A 176 -38.11 5.11 -26.74
C LYS A 176 -38.43 3.96 -27.67
N ALA A 177 -39.61 3.98 -28.28
CA ALA A 177 -40.03 2.91 -29.19
C ALA A 177 -39.17 2.89 -30.47
N GLU A 178 -38.77 4.05 -30.99
CA GLU A 178 -37.88 4.13 -32.16
C GLU A 178 -36.43 3.76 -31.79
N ILE A 179 -35.97 4.16 -30.60
CA ILE A 179 -34.67 3.76 -30.06
C ILE A 179 -34.59 2.23 -29.90
N ALA A 180 -35.62 1.60 -29.34
CA ALA A 180 -35.64 0.15 -29.13
C ALA A 180 -35.61 -0.66 -30.45
N LYS A 181 -36.16 -0.12 -31.55
CA LYS A 181 -36.11 -0.77 -32.88
C LYS A 181 -34.69 -0.90 -33.42
N LEU A 182 -33.75 -0.06 -32.99
CA LEU A 182 -32.34 -0.12 -33.41
C LEU A 182 -31.58 -1.33 -32.82
N ARG A 183 -32.10 -1.95 -31.76
CA ARG A 183 -31.50 -3.14 -31.13
C ARG A 183 -31.62 -4.41 -31.97
N LYS A 184 -32.50 -4.41 -32.98
CA LYS A 184 -32.73 -5.56 -33.86
C LYS A 184 -33.05 -5.08 -35.26
N VAL A 185 -32.01 -4.76 -36.01
CA VAL A 185 -32.11 -4.32 -37.41
C VAL A 185 -31.69 -5.46 -38.33
N THR A 186 -32.53 -5.82 -39.29
CA THR A 186 -32.22 -6.84 -40.31
C THR A 186 -32.02 -6.18 -41.66
N VAL A 187 -30.89 -6.48 -42.31
CA VAL A 187 -30.53 -6.07 -43.68
C VAL A 187 -29.95 -7.29 -44.38
N ASP A 188 -30.47 -7.66 -45.56
CA ASP A 188 -30.02 -8.80 -46.37
C ASP A 188 -29.77 -10.10 -45.55
N SER A 189 -30.74 -10.45 -44.70
CA SER A 189 -30.71 -11.61 -43.78
C SER A 189 -29.66 -11.58 -42.67
N ARG A 190 -28.90 -10.49 -42.52
CA ARG A 190 -27.98 -10.26 -41.39
C ARG A 190 -28.66 -9.41 -40.33
N SER A 191 -28.47 -9.77 -39.06
CA SER A 191 -29.01 -9.04 -37.91
C SER A 191 -27.93 -8.16 -37.29
N TYR A 192 -28.31 -6.94 -36.93
CA TYR A 192 -27.47 -5.93 -36.31
C TYR A 192 -28.11 -5.47 -35.00
N ASP A 193 -27.28 -5.36 -33.96
CA ASP A 193 -27.63 -4.71 -32.70
C ASP A 193 -26.96 -3.33 -32.68
N ILE A 194 -27.74 -2.27 -32.95
CA ILE A 194 -27.24 -0.89 -33.01
C ILE A 194 -27.49 -0.24 -31.65
N LYS A 195 -26.46 -0.19 -30.80
CA LYS A 195 -26.59 0.39 -29.46
C LYS A 195 -26.64 1.92 -29.54
N THR A 196 -27.47 2.52 -28.70
CA THR A 196 -27.60 3.98 -28.58
C THR A 196 -27.03 4.44 -27.25
N PHE A 197 -25.97 5.22 -27.32
CA PHE A 197 -25.38 5.97 -26.21
C PHE A 197 -26.07 7.33 -26.13
N VAL A 198 -26.44 7.75 -24.93
CA VAL A 198 -27.18 9.00 -24.71
C VAL A 198 -26.31 9.96 -23.90
N VAL A 199 -26.16 11.18 -24.38
CA VAL A 199 -25.42 12.25 -23.72
C VAL A 199 -26.37 13.40 -23.42
N GLY A 200 -26.49 13.73 -22.13
CA GLY A 200 -27.19 14.90 -21.63
C GLY A 200 -26.32 16.15 -21.76
N MET A 201 -26.77 17.12 -22.56
CA MET A 201 -26.07 18.39 -22.77
C MET A 201 -26.58 19.47 -21.80
N GLY A 202 -25.84 19.73 -20.72
CA GLY A 202 -26.20 20.73 -19.70
C GLY A 202 -26.12 20.23 -18.25
N THR A 203 -26.44 21.10 -17.29
CA THR A 203 -26.44 20.74 -15.86
C THR A 203 -27.68 19.92 -15.49
N ASP A 204 -27.71 19.35 -14.29
CA ASP A 204 -28.84 18.54 -13.80
C ASP A 204 -30.19 19.27 -13.82
N GLN A 205 -30.15 20.61 -13.77
CA GLN A 205 -31.34 21.45 -13.85
C GLN A 205 -31.82 21.66 -15.29
N ASP A 206 -30.92 21.49 -16.27
CA ASP A 206 -31.14 21.80 -17.69
C ASP A 206 -31.40 20.57 -18.55
N ILE A 207 -31.28 19.37 -17.96
CA ILE A 207 -31.52 18.09 -18.62
C ILE A 207 -32.63 17.33 -17.90
N ARG A 208 -33.05 16.19 -18.47
CA ARG A 208 -33.98 15.25 -17.83
C ARG A 208 -33.28 13.93 -17.54
N PRO A 209 -32.53 13.80 -16.42
CA PRO A 209 -31.69 12.63 -16.15
C PRO A 209 -32.45 11.30 -16.20
N PHE A 210 -33.64 11.25 -15.60
CA PHE A 210 -34.48 10.05 -15.61
C PHE A 210 -34.87 9.63 -17.04
N THR A 211 -35.33 10.59 -17.84
CA THR A 211 -35.73 10.37 -19.24
C THR A 211 -34.55 9.92 -20.11
N LEU A 212 -33.40 10.59 -19.97
CA LEU A 212 -32.18 10.24 -20.70
C LEU A 212 -31.67 8.85 -20.33
N HIS A 213 -31.76 8.46 -19.05
CA HIS A 213 -31.44 7.12 -18.60
C HIS A 213 -32.34 6.06 -19.25
N GLU A 214 -33.64 6.33 -19.33
CA GLU A 214 -34.59 5.42 -20.00
C GLU A 214 -34.31 5.29 -21.51
N TYR A 215 -33.84 6.36 -22.17
CA TYR A 215 -33.39 6.30 -23.57
C TYR A 215 -32.12 5.46 -23.73
N ALA A 216 -31.13 5.61 -22.84
CA ALA A 216 -29.93 4.79 -22.84
C ALA A 216 -30.26 3.30 -22.68
N LYS A 217 -31.15 2.99 -21.73
CA LYS A 217 -31.64 1.63 -21.47
C LYS A 217 -32.38 1.04 -22.67
N ALA A 218 -33.29 1.79 -23.28
CA ALA A 218 -33.95 1.39 -24.53
C ALA A 218 -32.92 1.16 -25.67
N GLY A 219 -31.87 1.97 -25.68
CA GLY A 219 -30.71 1.91 -26.56
C GLY A 219 -29.72 0.78 -26.26
N GLY A 220 -29.92 -0.02 -25.21
CA GLY A 220 -29.04 -1.13 -24.87
C GLY A 220 -27.75 -0.75 -24.15
N THR A 221 -27.69 0.45 -23.60
CA THR A 221 -26.59 0.92 -22.76
C THR A 221 -27.05 1.03 -21.30
N LYS A 222 -26.10 1.14 -20.36
CA LYS A 222 -26.40 1.06 -18.92
C LYS A 222 -26.99 2.34 -18.35
N SER A 223 -26.47 3.49 -18.78
CA SER A 223 -26.91 4.82 -18.33
C SER A 223 -26.60 5.86 -19.39
N PHE A 224 -27.22 7.04 -19.27
CA PHE A 224 -26.77 8.20 -20.01
C PHE A 224 -25.47 8.74 -19.42
N TYR A 225 -24.75 9.50 -20.22
CA TYR A 225 -23.56 10.25 -19.82
C TYR A 225 -23.95 11.73 -19.73
N GLN A 226 -23.44 12.46 -18.76
CA GLN A 226 -23.60 13.90 -18.72
C GLN A 226 -22.33 14.54 -19.26
N ALA A 227 -22.49 15.45 -20.21
CA ALA A 227 -21.37 16.20 -20.76
C ALA A 227 -21.52 17.68 -20.42
N LEU A 228 -20.66 18.17 -19.53
CA LEU A 228 -20.52 19.58 -19.20
C LEU A 228 -19.24 20.17 -19.79
N THR A 229 -18.25 19.32 -20.02
CA THR A 229 -16.93 19.68 -20.53
C THR A 229 -16.55 18.81 -21.73
N LYS A 230 -15.48 19.22 -22.40
CA LYS A 230 -14.94 18.53 -23.57
C LYS A 230 -14.25 17.20 -23.18
N GLU A 231 -13.80 17.08 -21.94
CA GLU A 231 -13.21 15.87 -21.36
C GLU A 231 -14.26 14.77 -21.13
N ASP A 232 -15.46 15.12 -20.63
CA ASP A 232 -16.54 14.15 -20.33
C ASP A 232 -16.98 13.34 -21.56
N LEU A 233 -16.93 13.97 -22.74
CA LEU A 233 -17.28 13.33 -23.99
C LEU A 233 -16.20 12.35 -24.46
N ALA A 234 -14.92 12.60 -24.17
CA ALA A 234 -13.82 11.72 -24.57
C ALA A 234 -13.98 10.29 -24.00
N ASP A 235 -14.51 10.16 -22.78
CA ASP A 235 -14.75 8.85 -22.13
C ASP A 235 -15.85 8.04 -22.84
N VAL A 236 -16.89 8.71 -23.35
CA VAL A 236 -17.94 8.06 -24.15
C VAL A 236 -17.38 7.55 -25.47
N PHE A 237 -16.62 8.38 -26.17
CA PHE A 237 -15.97 7.97 -27.42
C PHE A 237 -14.94 6.87 -27.21
N LYS A 238 -14.19 6.91 -26.09
CA LYS A 238 -13.28 5.84 -25.69
C LYS A 238 -14.04 4.53 -25.50
N THR A 239 -15.12 4.56 -24.70
CA THR A 239 -16.00 3.40 -24.47
C THR A 239 -16.53 2.84 -25.79
N ILE A 240 -16.99 3.68 -26.72
CA ILE A 240 -17.48 3.24 -28.03
C ILE A 240 -16.36 2.66 -28.89
N SER A 241 -15.18 3.30 -28.93
CA SER A 241 -14.04 2.79 -29.68
C SER A 241 -13.53 1.44 -29.16
N GLN A 242 -13.63 1.22 -27.84
CA GLN A 242 -13.23 -0.01 -27.16
C GLN A 242 -14.36 -1.05 -27.04
N SER A 243 -15.60 -0.70 -27.40
CA SER A 243 -16.75 -1.63 -27.30
C SER A 243 -16.68 -2.82 -28.28
N VAL A 244 -15.62 -2.89 -29.10
CA VAL A 244 -15.25 -4.02 -29.96
C VAL A 244 -14.29 -5.00 -29.23
N SER A 245 -13.73 -4.60 -28.06
CA SER A 245 -12.89 -5.39 -27.13
C SER A 245 -13.72 -6.42 -26.35
N THR A 246 -14.48 -7.25 -27.06
CA THR A 246 -15.04 -8.49 -26.51
C THR A 246 -14.24 -9.73 -26.93
N ASN A 247 -13.25 -9.56 -27.80
CA ASN A 247 -12.21 -10.55 -27.97
C ASN A 247 -11.18 -10.25 -26.88
N ALA A 248 -10.99 -11.17 -25.94
CA ALA A 248 -9.85 -11.06 -25.04
C ALA A 248 -8.57 -11.14 -25.86
N GLU A 249 -7.60 -10.28 -25.56
CA GLU A 249 -6.25 -10.36 -26.11
C GLU A 249 -5.69 -11.78 -25.99
N VAL A 250 -5.08 -12.29 -27.05
CA VAL A 250 -4.39 -13.58 -27.05
C VAL A 250 -2.96 -13.36 -27.49
N CYS A 251 -2.00 -13.95 -26.78
CA CYS A 251 -0.57 -13.81 -27.08
C CYS A 251 -0.22 -14.47 -28.42
N ASN A 252 -0.46 -13.77 -29.53
CA ASN A 252 -0.35 -14.29 -30.89
C ASN A 252 0.28 -13.27 -31.86
N GLY A 253 0.59 -12.05 -31.42
CA GLY A 253 1.19 -11.00 -32.27
C GLY A 253 0.18 -10.25 -33.12
N ILE A 254 -1.11 -10.32 -32.78
CA ILE A 254 -2.24 -9.65 -33.41
C ILE A 254 -2.96 -8.86 -32.32
N ASP A 255 -3.36 -7.63 -32.65
CA ASP A 255 -4.31 -6.83 -31.87
C ASP A 255 -5.69 -7.50 -32.00
N ASP A 256 -6.08 -8.30 -31.00
CA ASP A 256 -7.29 -9.14 -31.04
C ASP A 256 -8.53 -8.35 -30.60
N ASP A 257 -8.33 -7.37 -29.73
CA ASP A 257 -9.34 -6.55 -29.07
C ASP A 257 -9.53 -5.16 -29.72
N CYS A 258 -8.63 -4.80 -30.63
CA CYS A 258 -8.68 -3.67 -31.54
C CYS A 258 -8.46 -2.30 -30.91
N ASP A 259 -7.77 -2.24 -29.77
CA ASP A 259 -7.49 -0.99 -29.09
C ASP A 259 -6.32 -0.18 -29.73
N GLY A 260 -5.54 -0.84 -30.59
CA GLY A 260 -4.39 -0.31 -31.33
C GLY A 260 -3.04 -0.61 -30.70
N VAL A 261 -3.01 -1.39 -29.62
CA VAL A 261 -1.81 -2.01 -29.03
C VAL A 261 -1.83 -3.51 -29.39
N THR A 262 -0.73 -4.23 -29.25
CA THR A 262 -0.64 -5.65 -29.60
C THR A 262 -0.17 -6.43 -28.40
N ASP A 263 -0.93 -7.45 -28.02
CA ASP A 263 -0.66 -8.35 -26.90
C ASP A 263 -0.44 -7.62 -25.55
N GLU A 264 -1.17 -6.54 -25.29
CA GLU A 264 -1.04 -5.75 -24.06
C GLU A 264 -1.64 -6.43 -22.84
N ASP A 265 -1.05 -6.14 -21.67
CA ASP A 265 -1.52 -6.60 -20.36
C ASP A 265 -1.70 -8.14 -20.20
N LEU A 266 -1.18 -8.93 -21.16
CA LEU A 266 -1.19 -10.39 -21.12
C LEU A 266 -0.09 -10.95 -20.21
N LYS A 267 -0.54 -11.65 -19.17
CA LYS A 267 0.30 -12.32 -18.17
C LYS A 267 -0.20 -13.73 -17.93
N ARG A 268 0.70 -14.68 -17.76
CA ARG A 268 0.36 -16.03 -17.30
C ARG A 268 1.25 -16.48 -16.15
N GLU A 269 0.69 -17.27 -15.26
CA GLU A 269 1.46 -17.90 -14.20
C GLU A 269 2.46 -18.90 -14.80
N CYS A 270 3.66 -18.88 -14.25
CA CYS A 270 4.68 -19.90 -14.46
C CYS A 270 5.25 -20.30 -13.10
N SER A 271 6.06 -21.35 -13.05
CA SER A 271 6.70 -21.79 -11.82
C SER A 271 8.09 -22.33 -12.09
N SER A 272 8.98 -22.12 -11.12
CA SER A 272 10.24 -22.82 -10.97
C SER A 272 10.20 -23.69 -9.72
N GLN A 273 11.32 -24.35 -9.42
CA GLN A 273 11.50 -25.07 -8.17
C GLN A 273 11.43 -24.14 -6.93
N CYS A 274 11.75 -22.85 -7.08
CA CYS A 274 11.72 -21.84 -6.02
C CYS A 274 10.40 -21.07 -5.91
N GLY A 275 9.36 -21.53 -6.60
CA GLY A 275 8.02 -20.96 -6.48
C GLY A 275 7.50 -20.36 -7.78
N LYS A 276 6.56 -19.42 -7.64
CA LYS A 276 5.78 -18.89 -8.74
C LYS A 276 6.43 -17.68 -9.38
N GLY A 277 6.22 -17.53 -10.67
CA GLY A 277 6.55 -16.35 -11.44
C GLY A 277 5.45 -16.02 -12.43
N VAL A 278 5.75 -15.06 -13.29
CA VAL A 278 4.90 -14.57 -14.35
C VAL A 278 5.72 -14.48 -15.63
N GLU A 279 5.12 -14.95 -16.72
CA GLU A 279 5.57 -14.63 -18.07
C GLU A 279 4.69 -13.51 -18.62
N ILE A 280 5.32 -12.58 -19.33
CA ILE A 280 4.65 -11.45 -19.97
C ILE A 280 4.63 -11.73 -21.47
N CYS A 281 3.52 -11.49 -22.15
CA CYS A 281 3.52 -11.57 -23.61
C CYS A 281 4.19 -10.34 -24.20
N ASN A 282 5.03 -10.54 -25.21
CA ASN A 282 5.60 -9.48 -26.02
C ASN A 282 5.64 -9.92 -27.48
N ASN A 283 4.81 -9.30 -28.33
CA ASN A 283 4.71 -9.56 -29.77
C ASN A 283 4.56 -11.07 -30.10
N GLY A 284 3.55 -11.70 -29.52
CA GLY A 284 3.17 -13.10 -29.74
C GLY A 284 4.10 -14.12 -29.08
N LYS A 285 5.00 -13.67 -28.20
CA LYS A 285 5.92 -14.55 -27.47
C LYS A 285 5.90 -14.26 -25.98
N TRP A 286 5.77 -15.31 -25.19
CA TRP A 286 5.97 -15.23 -23.75
C TRP A 286 7.44 -15.00 -23.44
N THR A 287 7.72 -14.05 -22.55
CA THR A 287 9.06 -13.85 -21.99
C THR A 287 9.48 -15.06 -21.17
N ALA A 288 10.76 -15.11 -20.78
CA ALA A 288 11.21 -16.05 -19.77
C ALA A 288 10.43 -15.85 -18.46
N CYS A 289 10.12 -16.98 -17.80
CA CYS A 289 9.52 -17.00 -16.48
C CYS A 289 10.42 -16.25 -15.49
N ASN A 290 9.86 -15.25 -14.79
CA ASN A 290 10.59 -14.51 -13.76
C ASN A 290 10.53 -15.17 -12.37
N ALA A 291 10.10 -16.43 -12.28
CA ALA A 291 10.12 -17.18 -11.03
C ALA A 291 11.57 -17.25 -10.52
N PRO A 292 11.80 -17.17 -9.19
CA PRO A 292 13.16 -17.27 -8.64
C PRO A 292 13.83 -18.56 -9.11
N THR A 293 15.11 -18.52 -9.43
CA THR A 293 15.86 -19.74 -9.83
C THR A 293 16.69 -20.24 -8.66
N PRO A 294 16.93 -21.55 -8.54
CA PRO A 294 17.86 -22.11 -7.57
C PRO A 294 19.20 -21.35 -7.57
N GLN A 295 19.59 -20.88 -6.41
CA GLN A 295 20.87 -20.24 -6.13
C GLN A 295 21.69 -21.14 -5.21
N THR A 296 22.96 -20.83 -4.99
CA THR A 296 23.73 -21.57 -3.98
C THR A 296 23.28 -21.18 -2.59
N GLU A 297 23.21 -22.15 -1.68
CA GLU A 297 22.90 -21.93 -0.26
C GLU A 297 23.80 -20.87 0.38
N VAL A 298 23.16 -19.98 1.14
CA VAL A 298 23.79 -18.93 1.94
C VAL A 298 23.09 -18.93 3.29
N CYS A 299 23.83 -18.68 4.36
CA CYS A 299 23.26 -18.70 5.71
C CYS A 299 22.41 -17.45 5.93
N ASP A 300 21.14 -17.53 5.53
CA ASP A 300 20.19 -16.42 5.55
C ASP A 300 18.76 -16.84 5.95
N GLY A 301 18.54 -18.14 6.17
CA GLY A 301 17.28 -18.66 6.69
C GLY A 301 16.29 -19.00 5.60
N TYR A 302 16.74 -18.97 4.35
CA TYR A 302 15.97 -19.30 3.17
C TYR A 302 16.58 -20.54 2.48
N ASP A 303 15.70 -21.25 1.77
CA ASP A 303 16.08 -22.37 0.89
C ASP A 303 16.42 -21.75 -0.47
N ASN A 304 17.70 -21.41 -0.65
CA ASN A 304 18.17 -20.62 -1.79
C ASN A 304 18.26 -21.46 -3.06
N ASP A 305 18.59 -22.74 -2.91
CA ASP A 305 18.66 -23.72 -3.99
C ASP A 305 17.32 -24.45 -4.24
N CYS A 306 16.36 -24.22 -3.34
CA CYS A 306 14.98 -24.67 -3.43
C CYS A 306 14.84 -26.19 -3.40
N ASN A 307 15.75 -26.89 -2.73
CA ASN A 307 15.75 -28.35 -2.61
C ASN A 307 14.82 -28.87 -1.50
N GLY A 308 14.20 -27.97 -0.73
CA GLY A 308 13.29 -28.27 0.38
C GLY A 308 13.96 -28.35 1.75
N GLN A 309 15.25 -28.04 1.83
CA GLN A 309 16.01 -27.88 3.07
C GLN A 309 16.45 -26.42 3.19
N ILE A 310 16.55 -25.92 4.42
CA ILE A 310 16.96 -24.55 4.69
C ILE A 310 18.38 -24.57 5.22
N ASP A 311 19.28 -23.77 4.61
CA ASP A 311 20.67 -23.55 5.00
C ASP A 311 21.51 -24.84 5.17
N GLU A 312 21.33 -25.86 4.34
CA GLU A 312 21.98 -27.16 4.55
C GLU A 312 23.47 -27.18 4.21
N GLY A 313 24.26 -27.89 5.05
CA GLY A 313 25.69 -28.11 4.79
C GLY A 313 26.58 -26.88 4.97
N LEU A 314 26.04 -25.75 5.44
CA LEU A 314 26.80 -24.52 5.65
C LEU A 314 27.60 -24.54 6.95
N ILE A 315 28.93 -24.57 6.82
CA ILE A 315 29.88 -24.57 7.94
C ILE A 315 31.00 -23.56 7.64
N ARG A 316 31.36 -22.74 8.64
CA ARG A 316 32.54 -21.86 8.56
C ARG A 316 33.41 -21.97 9.80
N ASP A 317 34.67 -21.57 9.66
CA ASP A 317 35.62 -21.52 10.77
C ASP A 317 35.41 -20.25 11.61
N CYS A 318 35.71 -20.33 12.90
CA CYS A 318 35.65 -19.23 13.86
C CYS A 318 36.74 -19.37 14.93
N THR A 319 36.97 -18.32 15.71
CA THR A 319 37.98 -18.31 16.79
C THR A 319 37.48 -17.54 18.00
N THR A 320 37.87 -17.98 19.18
CA THR A 320 37.73 -17.28 20.47
C THR A 320 39.12 -17.00 21.05
N ALA A 321 39.19 -16.33 22.21
CA ALA A 321 40.45 -16.18 22.95
C ALA A 321 41.06 -17.54 23.33
N CYS A 322 40.23 -18.56 23.58
CA CYS A 322 40.65 -19.89 23.98
C CYS A 322 40.96 -20.86 22.83
N GLY A 323 40.78 -20.45 21.56
CA GLY A 323 41.17 -21.28 20.42
C GLY A 323 40.25 -21.21 19.20
N ALA A 324 40.39 -22.19 18.30
CA ALA A 324 39.64 -22.28 17.06
C ALA A 324 38.42 -23.20 17.19
N GLY A 325 37.40 -22.94 16.37
CA GLY A 325 36.18 -23.73 16.30
C GLY A 325 35.47 -23.56 14.96
N LYS A 326 34.21 -23.99 14.92
CA LYS A 326 33.32 -23.93 13.77
C LYS A 326 31.97 -23.36 14.18
N GLN A 327 31.33 -22.71 13.21
CA GLN A 327 29.92 -22.31 13.28
C GLN A 327 29.16 -23.08 12.20
N SER A 328 28.00 -23.59 12.58
CA SER A 328 27.03 -24.16 11.64
C SER A 328 25.95 -23.11 11.40
N CYS A 329 25.43 -23.02 10.18
CA CYS A 329 24.24 -22.21 9.97
C CYS A 329 23.03 -22.90 10.61
N ILE A 330 22.26 -22.17 11.41
CA ILE A 330 21.06 -22.66 12.08
C ILE A 330 19.99 -21.56 11.96
N HIS A 331 18.97 -21.79 11.13
CA HIS A 331 17.87 -20.86 10.89
C HIS A 331 18.32 -19.46 10.42
N GLY A 332 19.27 -19.41 9.48
CA GLY A 332 19.76 -18.17 8.88
C GLY A 332 20.76 -17.38 9.68
N ASP A 333 21.12 -17.86 10.87
CA ASP A 333 22.18 -17.30 11.67
C ASP A 333 23.28 -18.32 11.88
N TRP A 334 24.51 -17.85 11.85
CA TRP A 334 25.64 -18.67 12.27
C TRP A 334 25.51 -18.95 13.76
N SER A 335 25.56 -20.23 14.12
CA SER A 335 25.57 -20.69 15.50
C SER A 335 26.68 -19.99 16.30
N LEU A 336 26.60 -20.07 17.63
CA LEU A 336 27.75 -19.73 18.46
C LEU A 336 28.97 -20.51 17.99
N CYS A 337 30.13 -19.87 18.05
CA CYS A 337 31.39 -20.52 17.79
C CYS A 337 31.55 -21.65 18.81
N ASN A 338 31.69 -22.89 18.35
CA ASN A 338 31.91 -24.02 19.26
C ASN A 338 33.36 -24.10 19.78
N ALA A 339 34.19 -23.11 19.47
CA ALA A 339 35.49 -22.95 20.12
C ALA A 339 35.27 -22.78 21.64
N PRO A 340 36.23 -23.21 22.48
CA PRO A 340 36.13 -23.02 23.91
C PRO A 340 35.85 -21.55 24.23
N GLN A 341 34.85 -21.28 25.06
CA GLN A 341 34.49 -19.91 25.43
C GLN A 341 35.31 -19.50 26.66
N PRO A 342 35.70 -18.21 26.76
CA PRO A 342 36.13 -17.64 28.03
C PRO A 342 35.05 -17.82 29.08
N GLU A 343 35.35 -18.57 30.12
CA GLU A 343 34.53 -18.70 31.31
C GLU A 343 35.10 -17.77 32.39
N PRO A 344 34.28 -17.18 33.27
CA PRO A 344 34.80 -16.41 34.39
C PRO A 344 35.83 -17.23 35.16
N GLU A 345 36.92 -16.59 35.55
CA GLU A 345 37.94 -17.31 36.29
C GLU A 345 37.36 -17.96 37.54
N ILE A 346 37.79 -19.20 37.75
CA ILE A 346 37.48 -20.00 38.93
C ILE A 346 38.79 -20.59 39.41
N CYS A 347 38.94 -20.69 40.72
CA CYS A 347 40.14 -21.26 41.32
C CYS A 347 40.23 -22.76 41.03
N ASP A 348 40.79 -23.14 39.88
CA ASP A 348 40.84 -24.51 39.37
C ASP A 348 42.20 -24.90 38.75
N GLY A 349 43.16 -23.97 38.70
CA GLY A 349 44.49 -24.20 38.14
C GLY A 349 44.55 -24.03 36.62
N LYS A 350 43.49 -23.52 36.00
CA LYS A 350 43.43 -23.24 34.55
C LYS A 350 43.20 -21.76 34.31
N ASP A 351 43.49 -21.36 33.08
CA ASP A 351 43.14 -20.05 32.51
C ASP A 351 41.80 -20.24 31.81
N ASN A 352 40.73 -20.10 32.58
CA ASN A 352 39.34 -20.32 32.17
C ASN A 352 38.82 -19.16 31.33
N ASP A 353 39.28 -17.93 31.60
CA ASP A 353 38.89 -16.75 30.82
C ASP A 353 39.83 -16.47 29.64
N CYS A 354 40.91 -17.25 29.53
CA CYS A 354 41.87 -17.25 28.42
C CYS A 354 42.53 -15.89 28.21
N ASP A 355 42.72 -15.11 29.27
CA ASP A 355 43.41 -13.82 29.25
C ASP A 355 44.95 -13.97 29.29
N GLY A 356 45.43 -15.20 29.48
CA GLY A 356 46.85 -15.54 29.59
C GLY A 356 47.37 -15.61 31.03
N GLN A 357 46.51 -15.45 32.03
CA GLN A 357 46.83 -15.56 33.45
C GLN A 357 46.05 -16.73 34.06
N ILE A 358 46.72 -17.58 34.82
CA ILE A 358 46.07 -18.69 35.53
C ILE A 358 45.60 -18.19 36.90
N ASP A 359 44.31 -18.40 37.22
CA ASP A 359 43.66 -18.11 38.51
C ASP A 359 43.90 -16.67 39.03
N ASP A 360 43.51 -15.64 38.28
CA ASP A 360 43.70 -14.25 38.71
C ASP A 360 42.90 -13.94 40.00
N ALA A 361 43.59 -13.48 41.04
CA ALA A 361 43.08 -13.56 42.42
C ALA A 361 41.80 -12.75 42.71
N VAL A 362 41.45 -11.78 41.86
CA VAL A 362 40.29 -10.89 42.08
C VAL A 362 39.03 -11.43 41.40
N GLN A 363 39.17 -12.05 40.23
CA GLN A 363 38.06 -12.62 39.46
C GLN A 363 37.79 -14.07 39.89
N ALA A 364 38.84 -14.88 40.06
CA ALA A 364 38.76 -16.26 40.54
C ALA A 364 38.20 -16.41 41.96
N CYS A 365 38.36 -15.37 42.81
CA CYS A 365 37.87 -15.39 44.19
C CYS A 365 37.49 -14.00 44.74
N PRO A 366 36.26 -13.48 44.50
CA PRO A 366 35.88 -12.07 44.73
C PRO A 366 35.94 -11.53 46.17
N SER A 367 36.41 -12.31 47.15
CA SER A 367 36.57 -11.91 48.55
C SER A 367 37.57 -12.80 49.31
N GLY A 368 38.41 -13.55 48.60
CA GLY A 368 39.27 -14.59 49.15
C GLY A 368 40.58 -14.73 48.39
N LYS A 369 41.28 -15.85 48.59
CA LYS A 369 42.46 -16.22 47.79
C LYS A 369 42.21 -17.55 47.12
N CYS A 370 42.60 -17.67 45.86
CA CYS A 370 42.74 -18.97 45.23
C CYS A 370 43.96 -19.67 45.82
N ILE A 371 43.79 -20.88 46.35
CA ILE A 371 44.88 -21.70 46.90
C ILE A 371 44.80 -23.13 46.36
N GLU A 372 45.96 -23.72 46.10
CA GLU A 372 46.12 -25.14 45.81
C GLU A 372 46.37 -25.90 47.12
N GLU A 373 45.50 -26.85 47.46
CA GLU A 373 45.70 -27.75 48.60
C GLU A 373 45.47 -29.19 48.17
N SER A 374 46.47 -30.05 48.37
CA SER A 374 46.42 -31.49 48.04
C SER A 374 46.04 -31.79 46.58
N GLY A 375 46.43 -30.93 45.63
CA GLY A 375 46.12 -31.08 44.20
C GLY A 375 44.70 -30.67 43.81
N THR A 376 43.98 -29.98 44.70
CA THR A 376 42.68 -29.36 44.42
C THR A 376 42.73 -27.87 44.71
N PHE A 377 42.25 -27.06 43.78
CA PHE A 377 42.18 -25.60 43.90
C PHE A 377 40.83 -25.21 44.51
N LYS A 378 40.83 -24.23 45.43
CA LYS A 378 39.61 -23.77 46.10
C LYS A 378 39.65 -22.29 46.44
N CYS A 379 38.47 -21.67 46.37
CA CYS A 379 38.23 -20.30 46.80
C CYS A 379 38.25 -20.21 48.33
N ASP A 380 39.30 -19.63 48.90
CA ASP A 380 39.44 -19.51 50.35
C ASP A 380 38.78 -18.23 50.87
N VAL A 381 37.48 -18.31 51.21
CA VAL A 381 36.69 -17.20 51.76
C VAL A 381 36.27 -17.52 53.19
N ASP A 382 36.76 -16.75 54.15
CA ASP A 382 36.43 -16.88 55.58
C ASP A 382 35.00 -16.44 55.90
N CYS A 383 34.30 -17.20 56.75
CA CYS A 383 33.08 -16.73 57.38
C CYS A 383 33.41 -15.59 58.34
N LYS A 384 32.88 -14.39 58.09
CA LYS A 384 32.93 -13.31 59.08
C LYS A 384 31.73 -13.44 60.00
N SER A 385 31.96 -13.92 61.22
CA SER A 385 30.91 -14.07 62.26
C SER A 385 29.73 -14.96 61.84
N GLY A 386 29.97 -15.97 60.98
CA GLY A 386 28.94 -16.88 60.48
C GLY A 386 28.13 -16.36 59.29
N GLU A 387 28.43 -15.16 58.79
CA GLU A 387 27.74 -14.55 57.65
C GLU A 387 28.59 -14.62 56.38
N CYS A 388 27.93 -14.80 55.23
CA CYS A 388 28.51 -14.82 53.89
C CYS A 388 27.73 -13.85 52.97
N PRO A 389 28.34 -13.35 51.88
CA PRO A 389 27.66 -12.52 50.88
C PRO A 389 26.40 -13.19 50.30
N SER A 390 25.47 -12.40 49.75
CA SER A 390 24.23 -12.91 49.13
C SER A 390 24.52 -13.97 48.06
N GLY A 391 23.88 -15.14 48.20
CA GLY A 391 24.14 -16.29 47.33
C GLY A 391 25.20 -17.27 47.86
N PHE A 392 25.61 -17.15 49.13
CA PHE A 392 26.51 -18.08 49.80
C PHE A 392 25.97 -18.51 51.18
N ILE A 393 26.44 -19.65 51.71
CA ILE A 393 26.15 -20.15 53.06
C ILE A 393 27.45 -20.52 53.80
N CYS A 394 27.55 -20.18 55.09
CA CYS A 394 28.72 -20.51 55.92
C CYS A 394 28.72 -21.99 56.32
N ASP A 395 29.82 -22.70 56.04
CA ASP A 395 30.05 -24.05 56.56
C ASP A 395 30.66 -23.97 57.96
N ASN A 396 29.86 -24.32 58.98
CA ASN A 396 30.25 -24.26 60.37
C ASN A 396 31.46 -25.16 60.72
N ALA A 397 31.71 -26.23 59.96
CA ALA A 397 32.83 -27.14 60.23
C ALA A 397 34.18 -26.57 59.76
N THR A 398 34.17 -25.79 58.68
CA THR A 398 35.39 -25.26 58.05
C THR A 398 35.57 -23.76 58.26
N GLN A 399 34.53 -23.05 58.75
CA GLN A 399 34.47 -21.59 58.84
C GLN A 399 34.70 -20.89 57.48
N LYS A 400 34.23 -21.51 56.39
CA LYS A 400 34.34 -20.99 55.01
C LYS A 400 32.98 -20.85 54.32
N CYS A 401 32.86 -19.89 53.39
CA CYS A 401 31.63 -19.65 52.62
C CYS A 401 31.51 -20.57 51.38
N LYS A 402 30.29 -21.06 51.09
CA LYS A 402 29.97 -21.92 49.93
C LYS A 402 28.83 -21.34 49.09
N GLU A 403 28.95 -21.30 47.76
CA GLU A 403 27.97 -20.69 46.81
C GLU A 403 26.64 -21.46 46.67
N LEU A 404 25.52 -20.77 46.44
CA LEU A 404 24.18 -21.33 46.23
C LEU A 404 23.81 -21.41 44.72
N PRO A 405 23.13 -22.48 44.25
CA PRO A 405 23.04 -22.78 42.81
C PRO A 405 22.09 -21.91 41.97
N CYS A 406 20.97 -21.41 42.51
CA CYS A 406 20.03 -20.55 41.75
C CYS A 406 20.62 -19.20 41.29
N ARG A 407 21.83 -18.87 41.71
CA ARG A 407 22.52 -17.62 41.32
C ARG A 407 23.15 -17.72 39.92
N ASN A 408 23.64 -18.90 39.53
CA ASN A 408 24.40 -19.08 38.29
C ASN A 408 23.59 -19.81 37.19
N ASP A 409 22.43 -20.37 37.51
CA ASP A 409 21.62 -21.16 36.56
C ASP A 409 20.13 -20.77 36.62
N PRO A 410 19.72 -19.69 35.92
CA PRO A 410 18.34 -19.21 35.92
C PRO A 410 17.41 -20.07 35.04
N CYS A 411 16.22 -20.36 35.56
CA CYS A 411 15.19 -21.17 34.90
C CYS A 411 14.59 -20.54 33.63
N ARG A 412 13.82 -21.34 32.87
CA ARG A 412 13.18 -20.89 31.63
C ARG A 412 12.03 -19.90 31.93
N ALA A 413 11.59 -19.17 30.92
CA ALA A 413 10.46 -18.25 31.06
C ALA A 413 9.21 -19.01 31.52
N GLY A 414 8.54 -18.50 32.56
CA GLY A 414 7.42 -19.18 33.22
C GLY A 414 7.79 -20.11 34.39
N GLU A 415 9.07 -20.41 34.62
CA GLU A 415 9.53 -21.24 35.74
C GLU A 415 10.11 -20.39 36.89
N VAL A 416 10.12 -20.95 38.10
CA VAL A 416 10.72 -20.34 39.31
C VAL A 416 11.85 -21.24 39.82
N CYS A 417 13.04 -20.66 40.05
CA CYS A 417 14.17 -21.38 40.64
C CYS A 417 14.03 -21.51 42.16
N VAL A 418 14.25 -22.73 42.67
CA VAL A 418 14.22 -23.02 44.11
C VAL A 418 15.50 -23.74 44.52
N ASN A 419 16.25 -23.16 45.46
CA ASN A 419 17.44 -23.80 46.04
C ASN A 419 17.06 -25.01 46.89
N ARG A 420 17.80 -26.12 46.74
CA ARG A 420 17.63 -27.38 47.48
C ARG A 420 18.81 -27.63 48.44
N PRO A 421 18.61 -28.47 49.48
CA PRO A 421 19.71 -28.99 50.29
C PRO A 421 20.78 -29.67 49.41
N ASN A 422 22.03 -29.71 49.87
CA ASN A 422 23.18 -30.27 49.14
C ASN A 422 23.59 -29.51 47.87
N PHE A 423 23.38 -28.19 47.81
CA PHE A 423 23.85 -27.35 46.70
C PHE A 423 23.29 -27.78 45.33
N GLN A 424 22.00 -28.09 45.28
CA GLN A 424 21.25 -28.30 44.04
C GLN A 424 20.15 -27.24 43.88
N HIS A 425 19.57 -27.09 42.69
CA HIS A 425 18.37 -26.27 42.46
C HIS A 425 17.38 -27.01 41.57
N ASP A 426 16.11 -26.63 41.69
CA ASP A 426 15.03 -27.09 40.82
C ASP A 426 14.37 -25.89 40.13
N CYS A 427 14.03 -26.08 38.85
CA CYS A 427 13.13 -25.21 38.11
C CYS A 427 11.71 -25.78 38.17
N ILE A 428 10.80 -25.01 38.74
CA ILE A 428 9.41 -25.45 38.94
C ILE A 428 8.49 -24.57 38.11
N ASP A 429 7.65 -25.19 37.27
CA ASP A 429 6.51 -24.52 36.64
C ASP A 429 5.35 -24.44 37.65
N PRO A 430 5.07 -23.26 38.24
CA PRO A 430 4.01 -23.12 39.24
C PRO A 430 2.61 -23.30 38.64
N CYS A 431 2.48 -23.28 37.31
CA CYS A 431 1.22 -23.38 36.57
C CYS A 431 0.96 -24.76 35.99
N GLN A 432 1.88 -25.72 36.18
CA GLN A 432 1.72 -27.09 35.71
C GLN A 432 0.47 -27.73 36.34
N GLY A 433 -0.56 -27.95 35.52
CA GLY A 433 -1.83 -28.57 35.94
C GLY A 433 -2.87 -27.62 36.56
N VAL A 434 -2.61 -26.31 36.59
CA VAL A 434 -3.56 -25.32 37.10
C VAL A 434 -4.61 -24.97 36.03
N GLN A 435 -5.89 -25.16 36.36
CA GLN A 435 -7.01 -24.76 35.51
C GLN A 435 -7.76 -23.59 36.13
N CYS A 436 -7.81 -22.47 35.40
CA CYS A 436 -8.44 -21.25 35.90
C CYS A 436 -9.87 -21.05 35.40
N PRO A 437 -10.76 -20.45 36.24
CA PRO A 437 -12.09 -20.04 35.82
C PRO A 437 -12.06 -19.05 34.65
N ALA A 438 -13.19 -18.91 33.95
CA ALA A 438 -13.32 -17.98 32.83
C ALA A 438 -12.93 -16.54 33.24
N GLY A 439 -12.04 -15.92 32.47
CA GLY A 439 -11.54 -14.57 32.73
C GLY A 439 -10.34 -14.49 33.68
N GLN A 440 -9.78 -15.63 34.11
CA GLN A 440 -8.55 -15.69 34.90
C GLN A 440 -7.48 -16.54 34.21
N THR A 441 -6.23 -16.30 34.58
CA THR A 441 -5.05 -16.99 34.07
C THR A 441 -4.10 -17.35 35.22
N CYS A 442 -3.18 -18.29 35.01
CA CYS A 442 -2.25 -18.68 36.06
C CYS A 442 -1.12 -17.65 36.21
N GLY A 443 -0.92 -17.17 37.43
CA GLY A 443 0.09 -16.17 37.78
C GLY A 443 1.38 -16.77 38.35
N LYS A 444 2.34 -15.90 38.71
CA LYS A 444 3.68 -16.28 39.21
C LYS A 444 3.69 -17.25 40.40
N SER A 445 2.61 -17.30 41.18
CA SER A 445 2.49 -18.15 42.38
C SER A 445 1.65 -19.42 42.16
N GLY A 446 1.28 -19.75 40.92
CA GLY A 446 0.42 -20.91 40.62
C GLY A 446 -1.06 -20.70 40.94
N THR A 447 -1.46 -19.47 41.28
CA THR A 447 -2.84 -19.08 41.58
C THR A 447 -3.50 -18.43 40.37
N CYS A 448 -4.82 -18.58 40.25
CA CYS A 448 -5.59 -17.91 39.22
C CYS A 448 -5.75 -16.42 39.52
N ILE A 449 -5.34 -15.59 38.58
CA ILE A 449 -5.25 -14.13 38.68
C ILE A 449 -5.96 -13.48 37.49
N ASN A 450 -6.28 -12.19 37.63
CA ASN A 450 -6.55 -11.33 36.48
C ASN A 450 -5.25 -10.62 36.11
N CYS A 451 -4.66 -10.94 34.97
CA CYS A 451 -3.34 -10.41 34.61
C CYS A 451 -3.32 -8.91 34.25
N TYR A 452 -4.48 -8.26 34.11
CA TYR A 452 -4.58 -6.80 33.97
C TYR A 452 -4.58 -6.07 35.31
N ASP A 453 -4.67 -6.78 36.43
CA ASP A 453 -4.51 -6.20 37.77
C ASP A 453 -3.01 -6.05 38.09
N PRO A 454 -2.51 -4.81 38.30
CA PRO A 454 -1.11 -4.58 38.64
C PRO A 454 -0.64 -5.29 39.92
N ALA A 455 -1.55 -5.61 40.83
CA ALA A 455 -1.23 -6.32 42.06
C ALA A 455 -0.97 -7.82 41.84
N THR A 456 -1.40 -8.37 40.70
CA THR A 456 -1.26 -9.79 40.37
C THR A 456 -0.64 -9.98 38.99
N PRO A 457 0.69 -9.78 38.85
CA PRO A 457 1.37 -9.88 37.56
C PRO A 457 1.57 -11.34 37.12
N CYS A 458 1.81 -11.50 35.81
CA CYS A 458 2.25 -12.76 35.23
C CYS A 458 3.64 -13.20 35.76
N ALA A 459 3.99 -14.47 35.53
CA ALA A 459 5.33 -14.97 35.83
C ALA A 459 6.42 -14.19 35.06
N PRO A 460 7.68 -14.16 35.55
CA PRO A 460 8.78 -13.50 34.84
C PRO A 460 8.91 -14.01 33.40
N GLY A 461 9.04 -13.07 32.45
CA GLY A 461 9.07 -13.36 31.01
C GLY A 461 7.72 -13.65 30.37
N MET A 462 6.61 -13.42 31.07
CA MET A 462 5.25 -13.50 30.53
C MET A 462 4.58 -12.11 30.53
N ILE A 463 3.73 -11.85 29.54
CA ILE A 463 2.90 -10.64 29.40
C ILE A 463 1.41 -10.99 29.40
N CYS A 464 0.56 -10.03 29.77
CA CYS A 464 -0.90 -10.20 29.73
C CYS A 464 -1.43 -9.82 28.35
N LEU A 465 -1.94 -10.79 27.61
CA LEU A 465 -2.58 -10.60 26.31
C LEU A 465 -3.90 -11.35 26.28
N GLU A 466 -4.96 -10.68 25.83
CA GLU A 466 -6.32 -11.21 25.73
C GLU A 466 -6.81 -11.88 27.04
N GLY A 467 -6.40 -11.31 28.19
CA GLY A 467 -6.72 -11.82 29.53
C GLY A 467 -5.95 -13.09 29.93
N ARG A 468 -4.85 -13.41 29.24
CA ARG A 468 -4.01 -14.59 29.51
C ARG A 468 -2.55 -14.19 29.69
N CYS A 469 -1.86 -14.85 30.62
CA CYS A 469 -0.40 -14.77 30.71
C CYS A 469 0.20 -15.61 29.59
N THR A 470 0.85 -14.96 28.65
CA THR A 470 1.52 -15.58 27.50
C THR A 470 2.99 -15.26 27.51
N LEU A 471 3.80 -16.11 26.89
CA LEU A 471 5.23 -15.85 26.74
C LEU A 471 5.44 -14.50 26.05
N ASP A 472 6.28 -13.66 26.64
CA ASP A 472 6.76 -12.47 25.97
C ASP A 472 7.73 -12.90 24.86
N SER A 473 7.26 -12.82 23.61
CA SER A 473 8.04 -13.17 22.43
C SER A 473 9.33 -12.33 22.31
N CYS A 474 9.43 -11.19 23.00
CA CYS A 474 10.62 -10.34 23.02
C CYS A 474 11.59 -10.62 24.20
N TYR A 475 11.23 -11.50 25.15
CA TYR A 475 11.98 -11.74 26.41
C TYR A 475 13.46 -12.13 26.23
N LYS A 476 13.84 -12.68 25.07
CA LYS A 476 15.24 -13.02 24.74
C LYS A 476 15.69 -12.56 23.35
N VAL A 477 14.91 -11.70 22.70
CA VAL A 477 15.23 -11.22 21.36
C VAL A 477 16.22 -10.06 21.46
N LYS A 478 17.41 -10.23 20.89
CA LYS A 478 18.43 -9.18 20.79
C LYS A 478 18.31 -8.50 19.43
N CYS A 479 17.82 -7.26 19.41
CA CYS A 479 17.76 -6.46 18.20
C CYS A 479 19.03 -5.64 17.97
N GLY A 480 19.27 -5.27 16.71
CA GLY A 480 20.42 -4.45 16.34
C GLY A 480 20.38 -3.04 16.98
N PRO A 481 21.49 -2.29 16.93
CA PRO A 481 21.55 -0.94 17.49
C PRO A 481 20.41 -0.04 16.97
N GLY A 482 19.65 0.58 17.89
CA GLY A 482 18.55 1.51 17.54
C GLY A 482 17.23 0.85 17.10
N GLN A 483 17.15 -0.49 17.09
CA GLN A 483 15.94 -1.25 16.74
C GLN A 483 15.11 -1.63 17.96
N GLY A 484 13.79 -1.76 17.77
CA GLY A 484 12.86 -2.31 18.76
C GLY A 484 12.48 -3.75 18.45
N CYS A 485 11.93 -4.47 19.42
CA CYS A 485 11.31 -5.78 19.21
C CYS A 485 9.79 -5.65 19.29
N ARG A 486 9.07 -6.22 18.33
CA ARG A 486 7.61 -6.36 18.36
C ARG A 486 7.24 -7.78 17.98
N ASP A 487 6.43 -8.44 18.80
CA ASP A 487 5.97 -9.81 18.53
C ASP A 487 7.12 -10.80 18.22
N GLY A 488 8.27 -10.62 18.89
CA GLY A 488 9.47 -11.44 18.72
C GLY A 488 10.33 -11.13 17.50
N LYS A 489 10.01 -10.07 16.74
CA LYS A 489 10.77 -9.63 15.57
C LYS A 489 11.33 -8.23 15.74
N CYS A 490 12.54 -8.01 15.24
CA CYS A 490 13.20 -6.71 15.28
C CYS A 490 12.68 -5.78 14.18
N PHE A 491 12.54 -4.49 14.49
CA PHE A 491 12.10 -3.46 13.56
C PHE A 491 12.81 -2.11 13.78
N ASP A 492 12.90 -1.32 12.71
CA ASP A 492 13.48 0.03 12.76
C ASP A 492 12.51 0.99 13.45
N THR A 493 13.02 1.81 14.36
CA THR A 493 12.18 2.70 15.17
C THR A 493 11.84 4.01 14.45
N CYS A 494 10.76 4.67 14.90
CA CYS A 494 10.39 6.02 14.49
C CYS A 494 11.16 7.12 15.27
N ALA A 495 12.12 6.75 16.11
CA ALA A 495 12.82 7.71 16.97
C ALA A 495 13.73 8.68 16.20
N GLU A 496 14.29 8.24 15.09
CA GLU A 496 15.18 9.07 14.25
C GLU A 496 14.52 9.54 12.95
N LYS A 497 13.25 9.20 12.74
CA LYS A 497 12.53 9.47 11.49
C LYS A 497 11.67 10.74 11.59
N SER A 498 12.11 11.80 10.92
CA SER A 498 11.31 13.02 10.75
C SER A 498 10.43 12.92 9.51
N CYS A 499 9.10 12.99 9.69
CA CYS A 499 8.13 12.96 8.59
C CYS A 499 7.67 14.38 8.18
N PRO A 500 7.40 14.61 6.88
CA PRO A 500 6.78 15.84 6.40
C PRO A 500 5.42 16.12 7.08
N ASN A 501 5.01 17.39 7.05
CA ASN A 501 3.68 17.80 7.50
C ASN A 501 2.58 16.98 6.81
N GLY A 502 1.60 16.49 7.56
CA GLY A 502 0.56 15.61 7.04
C GLY A 502 0.94 14.15 6.96
N GLN A 503 2.08 13.75 7.53
CA GLN A 503 2.51 12.37 7.60
C GLN A 503 2.88 11.97 9.02
N VAL A 504 2.64 10.70 9.36
CA VAL A 504 3.10 10.07 10.60
C VAL A 504 4.08 8.96 10.28
N CYS A 505 5.05 8.77 11.17
CA CYS A 505 5.94 7.62 11.07
C CYS A 505 5.22 6.37 11.58
N GLN A 506 5.21 5.32 10.77
CA GLN A 506 4.70 4.01 11.16
C GLN A 506 5.60 2.92 10.58
N THR A 507 5.74 1.83 11.32
CA THR A 507 6.36 0.60 10.81
C THR A 507 5.28 -0.23 10.12
N LEU A 508 5.31 -0.29 8.79
CA LEU A 508 4.29 -0.99 8.00
C LEU A 508 4.62 -2.49 7.93
N ASP A 509 3.76 -3.31 8.55
CA ASP A 509 3.78 -4.79 8.50
C ASP A 509 5.01 -5.45 9.18
N PRO A 510 4.83 -6.44 10.08
CA PRO A 510 5.93 -7.27 10.59
C PRO A 510 6.77 -8.00 9.51
N LYS A 511 6.36 -7.97 8.23
CA LYS A 511 7.12 -8.46 7.07
C LYS A 511 7.97 -7.39 6.37
N LYS A 512 7.83 -6.10 6.71
CA LYS A 512 8.64 -4.98 6.17
C LYS A 512 9.08 -4.07 7.33
N PRO A 513 10.18 -4.40 8.04
CA PRO A 513 10.55 -3.78 9.31
C PRO A 513 11.07 -2.33 9.22
N ARG A 514 10.84 -1.61 8.12
CA ARG A 514 11.37 -0.26 7.89
C ARG A 514 10.36 0.81 8.29
N ALA A 515 10.78 1.72 9.16
CA ALA A 515 10.03 2.92 9.51
C ALA A 515 9.75 3.79 8.27
N ALA A 516 8.48 4.00 7.95
CA ALA A 516 8.03 4.76 6.79
C ALA A 516 7.14 5.94 7.19
N CYS A 517 7.23 7.04 6.45
CA CYS A 517 6.30 8.15 6.58
C CYS A 517 5.09 7.88 5.71
N ILE A 518 3.92 7.78 6.34
CA ILE A 518 2.65 7.57 5.65
C ILE A 518 1.74 8.78 5.85
N PRO A 519 0.84 9.09 4.90
CA PRO A 519 -0.17 10.12 5.09
C PRO A 519 -0.96 9.89 6.38
N ASP A 520 -1.07 10.92 7.22
CA ASP A 520 -1.92 10.91 8.40
C ASP A 520 -3.33 11.34 8.00
N PRO A 521 -4.31 10.43 7.98
CA PRO A 521 -5.68 10.76 7.59
C PRO A 521 -6.30 11.84 8.48
N CYS A 522 -5.81 11.99 9.71
CA CYS A 522 -6.33 12.92 10.71
C CYS A 522 -5.58 14.25 10.75
N TYR A 523 -4.59 14.45 9.89
CA TYR A 523 -3.89 15.73 9.83
C TYR A 523 -4.80 16.86 9.35
N GLY A 524 -4.90 17.92 10.15
CA GLY A 524 -5.76 19.07 9.86
C GLY A 524 -7.25 18.86 10.16
N VAL A 525 -7.64 17.68 10.65
CA VAL A 525 -9.02 17.39 11.04
C VAL A 525 -9.27 17.92 12.46
N THR A 526 -10.24 18.82 12.61
CA THR A 526 -10.67 19.35 13.91
C THR A 526 -12.05 18.78 14.25
N CYS A 527 -12.11 17.97 15.29
CA CYS A 527 -13.37 17.36 15.74
C CYS A 527 -14.01 18.14 16.90
N ALA A 528 -15.34 18.09 16.99
CA ALA A 528 -16.08 18.76 18.07
C ALA A 528 -15.83 18.08 19.43
N ASN A 529 -16.19 18.77 20.52
CA ASN A 529 -16.09 18.20 21.87
C ASN A 529 -16.85 16.86 21.95
N GLY A 530 -16.13 15.83 22.39
CA GLY A 530 -16.65 14.47 22.49
C GLY A 530 -16.53 13.62 21.23
N GLN A 531 -15.78 14.08 20.24
CA GLN A 531 -15.43 13.32 19.05
C GLN A 531 -13.94 13.02 18.98
N ALA A 532 -13.57 11.93 18.32
CA ALA A 532 -12.20 11.55 18.00
C ALA A 532 -12.05 11.43 16.49
N CYS A 533 -10.89 11.79 15.95
CA CYS A 533 -10.59 11.54 14.55
C CYS A 533 -10.14 10.09 14.36
N VAL A 534 -10.81 9.36 13.47
CA VAL A 534 -10.48 8.01 13.04
C VAL A 534 -10.57 7.99 11.52
N ASP A 535 -9.47 7.64 10.85
CA ASP A 535 -9.36 7.59 9.38
C ASP A 535 -9.87 8.84 8.66
N GLY A 536 -9.56 10.02 9.22
CA GLY A 536 -9.94 11.32 8.67
C GLY A 536 -11.38 11.74 8.93
N ASN A 537 -12.16 10.95 9.66
CA ASN A 537 -13.54 11.25 10.02
C ASN A 537 -13.67 11.51 11.52
N CYS A 538 -14.47 12.51 11.89
CA CYS A 538 -14.82 12.77 13.28
C CYS A 538 -15.94 11.83 13.73
N VAL A 539 -15.58 10.84 14.56
CA VAL A 539 -16.53 9.90 15.14
C VAL A 539 -16.83 10.25 16.60
N SER A 540 -18.03 9.93 17.07
CA SER A 540 -18.35 10.11 18.50
C SER A 540 -17.44 9.24 19.35
N ASN A 541 -16.72 9.85 20.29
CA ASN A 541 -15.75 9.16 21.13
C ASN A 541 -16.47 8.40 22.24
N LYS A 542 -16.72 7.11 22.01
CA LYS A 542 -17.41 6.24 22.98
C LYS A 542 -16.58 5.99 24.24
N CYS A 543 -15.29 6.28 24.23
CA CYS A 543 -14.41 6.17 25.40
C CYS A 543 -14.62 7.26 26.44
N GLN A 544 -15.36 8.32 26.13
CA GLN A 544 -15.73 9.33 27.13
C GLN A 544 -16.86 8.84 28.06
N ALA A 545 -17.60 7.82 27.65
CA ALA A 545 -18.67 7.20 28.44
C ALA A 545 -18.25 5.82 29.03
N ALA A 546 -17.20 5.20 28.50
CA ALA A 546 -16.66 3.95 29.01
C ALA A 546 -15.82 4.18 30.27
N ALA A 547 -16.08 3.40 31.32
CA ALA A 547 -15.21 3.32 32.49
C ALA A 547 -13.79 2.92 32.06
N ASN A 548 -12.79 3.55 32.69
CA ASN A 548 -11.36 3.40 32.38
C ASN A 548 -10.97 1.95 32.06
N CYS A 549 -10.28 1.75 30.94
CA CYS A 549 -9.69 0.44 30.63
C CYS A 549 -8.69 0.03 31.70
N ALA A 550 -8.55 -1.28 31.90
CA ALA A 550 -7.62 -1.83 32.88
C ALA A 550 -6.17 -1.51 32.49
N SER A 551 -5.25 -1.67 33.44
CA SER A 551 -3.82 -1.44 33.20
C SER A 551 -3.35 -2.28 32.02
N GLY A 552 -2.66 -1.64 31.07
CA GLY A 552 -2.19 -2.30 29.85
C GLY A 552 -3.21 -2.39 28.70
N GLN A 553 -4.38 -1.76 28.82
CA GLN A 553 -5.39 -1.66 27.76
C GLN A 553 -5.59 -0.21 27.27
N VAL A 554 -6.07 -0.06 26.04
CA VAL A 554 -6.47 1.22 25.43
C VAL A 554 -7.91 1.10 24.94
N CYS A 555 -8.70 2.16 25.15
CA CYS A 555 -10.07 2.20 24.67
C CYS A 555 -10.11 2.59 23.18
N ASP A 556 -10.86 1.84 22.39
CA ASP A 556 -11.16 2.17 21.00
C ASP A 556 -12.29 3.23 20.93
N PRO A 557 -12.04 4.43 20.37
CA PRO A 557 -13.00 5.53 20.36
C PRO A 557 -14.28 5.25 19.54
N THR A 558 -14.22 4.32 18.58
CA THR A 558 -15.36 3.97 17.70
C THR A 558 -16.27 2.94 18.36
N THR A 559 -15.69 2.00 19.09
CA THR A 559 -16.43 0.87 19.69
C THR A 559 -16.71 1.06 21.18
N GLY A 560 -15.87 1.81 21.89
CA GLY A 560 -15.91 1.96 23.35
C GLY A 560 -15.39 0.74 24.10
N LEU A 561 -14.81 -0.24 23.38
CA LEU A 561 -14.27 -1.46 23.96
C LEU A 561 -12.80 -1.27 24.33
N CYS A 562 -12.38 -1.92 25.41
CA CYS A 562 -10.98 -1.97 25.82
C CYS A 562 -10.24 -3.07 25.05
N GLN A 563 -9.14 -2.70 24.43
CA GLN A 563 -8.26 -3.59 23.69
C GLN A 563 -6.86 -3.57 24.32
N ASP A 564 -6.09 -4.63 24.14
CA ASP A 564 -4.70 -4.64 24.61
C ASP A 564 -3.93 -3.48 23.99
N ASN A 565 -3.17 -2.78 24.84
CA ASN A 565 -2.29 -1.75 24.35
C ASN A 565 -1.22 -2.41 23.45
N PRO A 566 -1.06 -2.00 22.18
CA PRO A 566 -0.04 -2.56 21.30
C PRO A 566 1.40 -2.46 21.85
N CYS A 567 1.61 -1.55 22.79
CA CYS A 567 2.87 -1.42 23.52
C CYS A 567 3.15 -2.56 24.52
N GLN A 568 2.17 -3.42 24.83
CA GLN A 568 2.39 -4.64 25.61
C GLN A 568 3.24 -5.65 24.86
N ARG A 569 3.21 -5.62 23.53
CA ARG A 569 3.96 -6.54 22.66
C ARG A 569 5.17 -5.88 22.00
N THR A 570 5.53 -4.67 22.44
CA THR A 570 6.57 -3.85 21.81
C THR A 570 7.61 -3.38 22.84
N HIS A 571 8.85 -3.82 22.63
CA HIS A 571 10.02 -3.46 23.43
C HIS A 571 10.85 -2.43 22.66
N CYS A 572 10.77 -1.17 23.10
CA CYS A 572 11.48 -0.06 22.47
C CYS A 572 12.88 0.12 23.05
N PRO A 573 13.92 0.37 22.23
CA PRO A 573 15.29 0.53 22.69
C PRO A 573 15.43 1.74 23.63
N THR A 574 16.51 1.75 24.41
CA THR A 574 16.85 2.83 25.34
C THR A 574 16.80 4.20 24.64
N GLY A 575 16.13 5.17 25.27
CA GLY A 575 15.97 6.53 24.72
C GLY A 575 14.76 6.71 23.78
N THR A 576 13.88 5.72 23.70
CA THR A 576 12.66 5.75 22.87
C THR A 576 11.45 5.20 23.61
N ALA A 577 10.29 5.84 23.47
CA ALA A 577 9.05 5.48 24.16
C ALA A 577 8.05 4.84 23.18
N CYS A 578 7.28 3.85 23.64
CA CYS A 578 6.22 3.27 22.81
C CYS A 578 4.95 4.14 22.85
N VAL A 579 4.47 4.53 21.67
CA VAL A 579 3.21 5.25 21.48
C VAL A 579 2.42 4.58 20.37
N LYS A 580 1.22 4.09 20.68
CA LYS A 580 0.35 3.35 19.73
C LYS A 580 1.06 2.16 19.06
N GLY A 581 1.95 1.50 19.79
CA GLY A 581 2.77 0.41 19.27
C GLY A 581 4.09 0.86 18.66
N GLU A 582 4.30 2.14 18.32
CA GLU A 582 5.52 2.60 17.65
C GLU A 582 6.54 3.21 18.63
N CYS A 583 7.83 2.91 18.42
CA CYS A 583 8.91 3.48 19.21
C CYS A 583 9.29 4.87 18.68
N VAL A 584 8.99 5.92 19.44
CA VAL A 584 9.24 7.32 19.09
C VAL A 584 10.25 7.97 20.02
N LYS A 585 10.83 9.10 19.62
CA LYS A 585 11.82 9.84 20.43
C LYS A 585 11.18 10.33 21.75
N GLY A 586 11.73 9.92 22.88
CA GLY A 586 11.21 10.30 24.19
C GLY A 586 12.06 9.77 25.36
N ASN A 587 11.94 10.40 26.53
CA ASN A 587 12.64 9.95 27.74
C ASN A 587 11.81 8.89 28.46
N GLY A 588 12.04 7.64 28.07
CA GLY A 588 11.48 6.45 28.71
C GLY A 588 11.43 5.31 27.72
N SER A 589 11.90 4.13 28.12
CA SER A 589 11.81 2.91 27.32
C SER A 589 10.82 1.93 27.95
N ASN A 590 10.04 1.27 27.08
CA ASN A 590 9.25 0.10 27.47
C ASN A 590 10.12 -1.16 27.53
N ASN A 591 11.33 -1.10 26.99
CA ASN A 591 12.37 -2.09 27.20
C ASN A 591 13.32 -1.62 28.31
N PRO A 592 13.60 -2.43 29.33
CA PRO A 592 14.68 -2.18 30.27
C PRO A 592 16.00 -1.91 29.58
N THR A 593 16.79 -1.02 30.17
CA THR A 593 18.18 -0.80 29.79
C THR A 593 18.91 -2.13 29.75
N SER A 594 19.57 -2.38 28.61
CA SER A 594 20.56 -3.44 28.44
C SER A 594 21.47 -3.55 29.67
N GLY A 595 21.30 -4.60 30.48
CA GLY A 595 22.34 -5.07 31.40
C GLY A 595 22.02 -5.26 32.88
N ALA A 596 20.80 -5.01 33.38
CA ALA A 596 20.49 -5.34 34.78
C ALA A 596 19.20 -6.16 34.89
N GLN A 597 19.38 -7.49 34.97
CA GLN A 597 18.35 -8.34 35.57
C GLN A 597 18.23 -7.93 37.04
N CYS A 598 17.01 -7.67 37.50
CA CYS A 598 16.74 -7.31 38.88
C CYS A 598 15.85 -8.37 39.53
N SER A 599 16.06 -8.63 40.81
CA SER A 599 15.15 -9.43 41.63
C SER A 599 14.32 -8.55 42.57
N THR A 600 14.84 -7.37 42.92
CA THR A 600 14.24 -6.39 43.82
C THR A 600 14.57 -4.95 43.36
N ASP A 601 13.77 -3.96 43.78
CA ASP A 601 13.96 -2.54 43.41
C ASP A 601 15.40 -1.99 43.65
N PRO A 602 16.13 -2.37 44.72
CA PRO A 602 17.50 -1.94 44.94
C PRO A 602 18.49 -2.32 43.83
N ASP A 603 18.23 -3.40 43.09
CA ASP A 603 19.10 -3.86 42.00
C ASP A 603 19.10 -2.87 40.81
N CYS A 604 18.14 -1.93 40.80
CA CYS A 604 17.97 -0.91 39.78
C CYS A 604 18.63 0.44 40.12
N ALA A 605 19.38 0.51 41.21
CA ALA A 605 20.08 1.73 41.62
C ALA A 605 21.14 2.19 40.59
N SER A 606 21.72 1.25 39.83
CA SER A 606 22.70 1.50 38.77
C SER A 606 22.08 2.03 37.47
N ALA A 607 20.76 1.91 37.28
CA ALA A 607 20.03 2.41 36.12
C ALA A 607 19.81 3.94 36.14
N GLY A 608 20.25 4.61 37.21
CA GLY A 608 20.16 6.07 37.35
C GLY A 608 18.80 6.55 37.86
N LYS A 609 18.48 7.82 37.57
CA LYS A 609 17.20 8.46 37.93
C LYS A 609 16.49 8.93 36.67
N THR A 610 15.16 8.93 36.72
CA THR A 610 14.30 9.52 35.70
C THR A 610 14.48 11.06 35.65
N PRO A 611 14.03 11.74 34.59
CA PRO A 611 14.14 13.21 34.47
C PRO A 611 13.46 14.00 35.61
N ASP A 612 12.49 13.40 36.29
CA ASP A 612 11.81 13.94 37.47
C ASP A 612 12.44 13.50 38.81
N GLY A 613 13.61 12.84 38.76
CA GLY A 613 14.44 12.53 39.92
C GLY A 613 14.08 11.24 40.67
N ARG A 614 13.18 10.41 40.14
CA ARG A 614 12.77 9.14 40.75
C ARG A 614 13.68 7.98 40.32
N GLY A 615 13.90 7.01 41.20
CA GLY A 615 14.71 5.82 40.92
C GLY A 615 13.91 4.76 40.15
N TYR A 616 14.59 3.94 39.35
CA TYR A 616 13.97 2.81 38.65
C TYR A 616 13.56 1.71 39.64
N VAL A 617 12.47 1.00 39.35
CA VAL A 617 11.93 -0.11 40.15
C VAL A 617 12.02 -1.41 39.37
N CYS A 618 12.11 -2.53 40.08
CA CYS A 618 12.22 -3.84 39.49
C CYS A 618 10.83 -4.39 39.13
N ASN A 619 10.57 -4.54 37.84
CA ASN A 619 9.34 -5.13 37.35
C ASN A 619 9.64 -6.25 36.36
N ASN A 620 9.09 -7.44 36.62
CA ASN A 620 9.27 -8.64 35.78
C ASN A 620 10.72 -9.01 35.46
N GLY A 621 11.64 -8.79 36.41
CA GLY A 621 13.06 -9.12 36.23
C GLY A 621 13.90 -7.98 35.67
N PHE A 622 13.31 -6.79 35.53
CA PHE A 622 13.88 -5.69 34.78
C PHE A 622 13.67 -4.31 35.41
N CYS A 623 14.67 -3.43 35.28
CA CYS A 623 14.60 -2.08 35.81
C CYS A 623 13.77 -1.16 34.92
N VAL A 624 12.61 -0.71 35.43
CA VAL A 624 11.69 0.18 34.72
C VAL A 624 11.46 1.47 35.51
N PRO A 625 11.15 2.60 34.86
CA PRO A 625 10.76 3.81 35.58
C PRO A 625 9.47 3.56 36.39
N PRO A 626 9.33 4.15 37.58
CA PRO A 626 8.12 4.00 38.39
C PRO A 626 6.93 4.63 37.66
N GLY A 627 5.96 3.78 37.27
CA GLY A 627 4.77 4.16 36.51
C GLY A 627 4.81 3.88 35.00
N SER A 628 5.81 3.15 34.50
CA SER A 628 5.98 2.84 33.06
C SER A 628 5.12 1.69 32.51
N VAL A 629 4.24 1.09 33.31
CA VAL A 629 3.14 0.24 32.81
C VAL A 629 1.91 1.14 32.69
N GLY A 630 1.50 1.41 31.46
CA GLY A 630 0.89 2.69 31.09
C GLY A 630 -0.52 2.98 31.60
N GLY A 631 -0.84 4.28 31.59
CA GLY A 631 -2.19 4.80 31.32
C GLY A 631 -2.86 5.49 32.49
N GLY A 632 -2.71 6.81 32.58
CA GLY A 632 -3.64 7.66 33.32
C GLY A 632 -3.04 8.92 33.91
N THR A 633 -2.83 9.96 33.10
CA THR A 633 -3.26 11.34 33.41
C THR A 633 -2.89 12.31 32.29
N ALA A 634 -3.89 13.10 31.88
CA ALA A 634 -3.83 14.34 31.09
C ALA A 634 -3.41 14.27 29.62
N CYS A 635 -4.44 14.19 28.74
CA CYS A 635 -4.41 14.97 27.50
C CYS A 635 -4.19 16.44 27.86
N ALA A 636 -3.03 17.00 27.51
CA ALA A 636 -2.90 18.43 27.26
C ALA A 636 -2.71 18.60 25.75
N CYS A 637 -3.69 19.23 25.12
CA CYS A 637 -3.58 19.70 23.75
C CYS A 637 -2.36 20.64 23.65
N LEU A 638 -1.32 20.21 22.92
CA LEU A 638 -0.30 21.14 22.42
C LEU A 638 -0.90 21.90 21.24
N VAL A 639 -1.55 23.02 21.55
CA VAL A 639 -1.81 24.09 20.61
C VAL A 639 -0.47 24.74 20.29
N ALA A 640 -0.11 24.84 19.02
CA ALA A 640 1.04 25.64 18.59
C ALA A 640 0.86 27.10 19.05
N PRO A 641 1.90 27.78 19.56
CA PRO A 641 1.80 29.17 19.97
C PRO A 641 1.73 30.07 18.72
N GLY A 642 0.51 30.38 18.29
CA GLY A 642 0.23 31.51 17.41
C GLY A 642 0.35 32.81 18.21
N GLY A 643 1.29 33.66 17.82
CA GLY A 643 1.45 34.99 18.39
C GLY A 643 0.24 35.87 18.10
N MET A 644 -0.31 36.46 19.15
CA MET A 644 -1.03 37.73 19.08
C MET A 644 -0.59 38.62 20.25
N ALA A 645 -0.42 39.90 19.90
CA ALA A 645 0.17 40.97 20.69
C ALA A 645 -0.47 41.17 22.08
N PRO A 646 0.28 41.72 23.06
CA PRO A 646 -0.22 41.90 24.40
C PRO A 646 -1.16 43.12 24.47
N SER A 647 -2.35 42.91 25.01
CA SER A 647 -3.16 44.00 25.57
C SER A 647 -3.09 43.89 27.09
N ASN A 648 -2.54 44.93 27.70
CA ASN A 648 -2.30 45.08 29.13
C ASN A 648 -3.29 46.12 29.66
N PRO A 649 -4.06 45.89 30.75
CA PRO A 649 -4.90 46.92 31.33
C PRO A 649 -4.30 47.42 32.64
N ILE A 650 -3.65 48.59 32.62
CA ILE A 650 -3.42 49.42 33.82
C ILE A 650 -3.61 50.89 33.44
N PHE A 651 -4.78 51.42 33.83
CA PHE A 651 -5.00 52.66 34.60
C PHE A 651 -4.06 53.90 34.44
N PHE A 652 -4.72 55.07 34.32
CA PHE A 652 -4.34 56.47 34.58
C PHE A 652 -3.98 57.45 33.42
N PHE A 653 -4.93 58.38 33.18
CA PHE A 653 -4.84 59.83 32.90
C PHE A 653 -4.25 60.41 31.59
N GLY A 654 -4.98 61.38 31.01
CA GLY A 654 -4.47 62.41 30.07
C GLY A 654 -5.23 62.48 28.73
N VAL A 655 -6.40 63.12 28.60
CA VAL A 655 -6.61 64.57 28.35
C VAL A 655 -6.51 64.99 26.86
N LEU A 656 -7.63 65.57 26.36
CA LEU A 656 -7.81 66.48 25.18
C LEU A 656 -7.49 65.90 23.76
N PHE A 657 -8.16 66.17 22.63
CA PHE A 657 -9.33 66.94 22.18
C PHE A 657 -9.47 66.70 20.64
N PHE A 658 -10.70 66.78 20.08
CA PHE A 658 -11.06 67.23 18.71
C PHE A 658 -10.59 66.37 17.49
N PHE A 659 -11.27 66.20 16.34
CA PHE A 659 -12.50 66.75 15.75
C PHE A 659 -12.90 65.88 14.52
N VAL A 660 -14.20 65.63 14.33
CA VAL A 660 -15.01 65.82 13.09
C VAL A 660 -14.47 65.36 11.70
N PHE A 661 -15.19 64.37 11.12
CA PHE A 661 -15.98 64.44 9.87
C PHE A 661 -15.33 64.95 8.56
N ILE A 662 -15.37 64.12 7.49
CA ILE A 662 -16.08 64.37 6.19
C ILE A 662 -15.60 63.41 5.07
N ARG A 663 -16.59 62.81 4.38
CA ARG A 663 -16.49 62.18 3.05
C ARG A 663 -16.32 63.26 1.95
N ARG A 664 -15.47 63.02 0.94
CA ARG A 664 -15.83 62.88 -0.50
C ARG A 664 -14.68 63.20 -1.48
N ARG A 665 -14.54 62.27 -2.43
CA ARG A 665 -14.39 62.42 -3.90
C ARG A 665 -13.12 62.99 -4.55
N LEU A 666 -12.72 62.21 -5.57
CA LEU A 666 -12.33 62.54 -6.96
C LEU A 666 -10.82 62.62 -7.30
N GLN A 667 -10.48 61.81 -8.31
CA GLN A 667 -9.54 62.01 -9.43
C GLN A 667 -8.07 62.31 -9.03
N GLY A 668 -7.07 61.51 -9.43
CA GLY A 668 -6.78 61.05 -10.77
C GLY A 668 -5.57 61.83 -11.32
N ARG A 669 -4.37 61.24 -11.31
CA ARG A 669 -3.20 61.52 -12.17
C ARG A 669 -2.05 60.62 -11.71
N VAL A 670 -1.65 59.64 -12.51
CA VAL A 670 -0.48 59.70 -13.41
C VAL A 670 0.78 60.17 -12.69
N GLY A 671 1.70 59.22 -12.55
CA GLY A 671 3.08 59.33 -12.09
C GLY A 671 3.67 57.93 -12.14
#